data_AF-A0A914E2Q2-F1
#
_entry.id   AF-A0A914E2Q2-F1
#
_cell.length_a   1.000
_cell.length_b   1.000
_cell.length_c   1.000
_cell.angle_alpha   90.00
_cell.angle_beta   90.00
_cell.angle_gamma   90.00
#
_symmetry.space_group_name_H-M   'P 1'
#
loop_
_entity.id
_entity.type
_entity.pdbx_description
1 polymer ?
#
loop_
_entity_poly.entity_id
_entity_poly.type
_entity_poly.pdbx_seq_one_letter_code
_entity_poly.pdbx_strand_id
1 'polypeptide(L)'
;MSTRGTRRKTDAEKSPGGPVRKRQKKADPVEILATCHELFDAIRSAKGQDNRVLSESFMRAPSRRTDPEYYKIIENPIDLTRIQQKLKNEEYAAFSDFYEDVELVISNAKKFYPSSSQEYKDASELQELLTEISGKFESAQTPKQPVNPAAPSPAPSASIPNSRRNSPEAEEWKMEAVLAAILDLVDPQGRLICPPFRVLASAEEFPTYYEEIENPIDLKTIAESIRNGAYDSWSAFEADVKLLCKNAKQFNKPGSTIFKDAGRIQTCFDKKKAEVFSSRRLSNSVISHNKGVIDELLTQAETEETGLSEDSEEDEDSEDSNDPVWILYWTVRNYDVVDGVPLCEPFLELPSKSYYPDYYDEIKKPMSLFVINKRIKRGEYRNLDALVQELLLIFENARSYNIETSDIYKSAVTLEKLVRKKARELQKERKSPKIAKHEIPVEDSMDYENDQSPSASNLTPASTSLETNGTALKQSRAKQQQLINEQDDTASDISNNIVQKKRVIRRTRDPNTPKLKPGRKSFEEHRRSYKDKLVQVWSATSDLKMNNRNLSENFLYLPCDKTYPDYYKIVKNPIDLTEIKRRIEANEYASSEEMLKDFHTMFNNAREYNMPGSQIYMDSLILESVVNATMTSVTENVVLVAPPVGRYEGKSRYQRVSEAEQPSPRPVKENVSKVLRVAGNSPAFNIAARNNLEFRSPVIARGAPKQLSREHQQMSAIYDSLVAHQSPEGRILSTVFMKLPSKTKNSLFIDIFAKMSSETDKSVIKLVIIGSGPTALGALHRIHQLQGAGCLEQKVEVTVVERESSAGGLATTITDSSGFSWDLGVHVTGTSRYPEFLRVIYEVIPEWYSIKRCVKANMLHIIRNKDYVEENYVPYPVQHSVQYLPFRVQQKCLEDLDKFDEKKSVTNFDEFSQKYFGKTLQDIFIRPYNEKVLCNTGYAPTSSSKNSQTEQVEDRTAFRYPANCAGVGEIWKRFANTFPEENFKFLHKVERIDPFENKLILSNSDKTEHHLHYDVLISSIPITELGRLSNLCPQISLKHSKVVLVGIGLQKPQSEFAQKLSWVYFPDPKTIFYRCTIISNFSPFMTPDPEKYWSVLCEIGMKPEDGVDENGILDQTVQDLILNGIFESEAQVYSKWIHILPYGYPIPTLNREEELRKCHKIFEDHNIFTRGRFGGWKYEISNQDHSFECGIQLVDKIFLGISETLYAVNE
;
A
#
# COMPACT_ATOMS: atom_id res chain seq x y z
N MET A 1 56.35 45.86 10.06
CA MET A 1 56.38 47.35 10.13
C MET A 1 56.21 47.89 8.71
N SER A 2 55.50 48.98 8.42
CA SER A 2 54.57 49.76 9.25
C SER A 2 53.66 50.65 8.37
N THR A 3 52.46 50.99 8.86
CA THR A 3 51.68 52.23 8.60
C THR A 3 51.49 52.80 7.18
N ARG A 4 50.20 52.93 6.81
CA ARG A 4 49.53 54.11 6.18
C ARG A 4 50.26 54.89 5.06
N GLY A 5 49.67 54.93 3.86
CA GLY A 5 49.94 55.95 2.84
C GLY A 5 48.81 56.10 1.81
N THR A 6 48.28 57.30 1.63
CA THR A 6 47.24 57.62 0.63
C THR A 6 47.82 58.40 -0.56
N ARG A 7 47.33 58.15 -1.78
CA ARG A 7 46.83 59.21 -2.71
C ARG A 7 46.25 58.68 -4.03
N ARG A 8 45.44 59.55 -4.67
CA ARG A 8 44.88 59.42 -6.03
C ARG A 8 45.67 60.28 -7.03
N LYS A 9 45.59 59.93 -8.32
CA LYS A 9 45.23 60.83 -9.45
C LYS A 9 44.65 59.94 -10.58
N THR A 10 43.41 60.19 -11.07
CA THR A 10 43.01 61.00 -12.27
C THR A 10 43.52 60.40 -13.59
N ASP A 11 42.85 60.47 -14.76
CA ASP A 11 41.91 61.48 -15.31
C ASP A 11 40.62 60.80 -15.93
N ALA A 12 39.42 61.42 -15.97
CA ALA A 12 38.78 62.26 -17.03
C ALA A 12 38.47 61.59 -18.40
N GLU A 13 37.37 61.83 -19.14
CA GLU A 13 36.02 62.42 -18.90
C GLU A 13 35.11 62.23 -20.15
N LYS A 14 33.76 62.12 -19.97
CA LYS A 14 32.60 62.43 -20.89
C LYS A 14 31.38 61.58 -20.46
N SER A 15 30.20 62.07 -20.05
CA SER A 15 29.23 63.08 -20.57
C SER A 15 28.11 62.47 -21.42
N PRO A 16 26.81 62.88 -21.28
CA PRO A 16 26.14 63.59 -20.18
C PRO A 16 24.86 62.88 -19.65
N GLY A 17 24.37 63.24 -18.46
CA GLY A 17 23.15 62.67 -17.85
C GLY A 17 22.12 63.71 -17.38
N GLY A 18 20.86 63.56 -17.81
CA GLY A 18 19.72 64.44 -17.49
C GLY A 18 19.02 64.16 -16.15
N PRO A 19 17.98 64.95 -15.79
CA PRO A 19 17.70 65.30 -14.40
C PRO A 19 16.99 64.24 -13.54
N VAL A 20 17.35 64.23 -12.25
CA VAL A 20 16.82 63.33 -11.23
C VAL A 20 15.38 63.68 -10.84
N ARG A 21 14.42 62.81 -11.18
CA ARG A 21 13.13 62.75 -10.47
C ARG A 21 13.34 62.06 -9.12
N LYS A 22 12.98 62.74 -8.01
CA LYS A 22 12.95 62.12 -6.68
C LYS A 22 11.93 60.99 -6.67
N ARG A 23 12.33 59.77 -6.26
CA ARG A 23 11.38 58.71 -5.91
C ARG A 23 10.61 59.14 -4.66
N GLN A 24 9.28 59.08 -4.70
CA GLN A 24 8.49 58.99 -3.47
C GLN A 24 8.82 57.67 -2.77
N LYS A 25 8.94 57.69 -1.44
CA LYS A 25 8.77 56.47 -0.65
C LYS A 25 7.32 56.00 -0.79
N LYS A 26 7.09 54.69 -0.91
CA LYS A 26 5.83 54.13 -0.41
C LYS A 26 5.84 54.21 1.12
N ALA A 27 4.69 54.44 1.74
CA ALA A 27 4.53 54.27 3.19
C ALA A 27 4.81 52.81 3.58
N ASP A 28 5.21 52.58 4.82
CA ASP A 28 5.47 51.23 5.33
C ASP A 28 4.12 50.52 5.60
N PRO A 29 3.92 49.25 5.19
CA PRO A 29 2.74 48.48 5.58
C PRO A 29 2.50 48.45 7.10
N VAL A 30 3.57 48.50 7.91
CA VAL A 30 3.49 48.55 9.37
C VAL A 30 2.91 49.89 9.85
N GLU A 31 3.25 51.02 9.20
CA GLU A 31 2.67 52.34 9.49
C GLU A 31 1.17 52.39 9.12
N ILE A 32 0.78 51.73 8.03
CA ILE A 32 -0.62 51.64 7.59
C ILE A 32 -1.46 50.82 8.58
N LEU A 33 -1.01 49.62 8.96
CA LEU A 33 -1.74 48.76 9.90
C LEU A 33 -1.83 49.40 11.30
N ALA A 34 -0.76 50.02 11.79
CA ALA A 34 -0.77 50.77 13.05
C ALA A 34 -1.81 51.92 13.00
N THR A 35 -1.87 52.66 11.90
CA THR A 35 -2.86 53.73 11.67
C THR A 35 -4.30 53.19 11.74
N CYS A 36 -4.59 52.09 11.04
CA CYS A 36 -5.94 51.51 11.04
C CYS A 36 -6.33 50.94 12.42
N HIS A 37 -5.37 50.43 13.19
CA HIS A 37 -5.58 50.03 14.59
C HIS A 37 -5.93 51.23 15.50
N GLU A 38 -5.18 52.34 15.42
CA GLU A 38 -5.46 53.55 16.19
C GLU A 38 -6.85 54.13 15.87
N LEU A 39 -7.22 54.19 14.58
CA LEU A 39 -8.53 54.66 14.16
C LEU A 39 -9.66 53.70 14.61
N PHE A 40 -9.46 52.39 14.53
CA PHE A 40 -10.45 51.43 15.01
C PHE A 40 -10.71 51.56 16.52
N ASP A 41 -9.67 51.73 17.34
CA ASP A 41 -9.85 51.94 18.77
C ASP A 41 -10.44 53.32 19.11
N ALA A 42 -10.19 54.34 18.28
CA ALA A 42 -10.91 55.62 18.38
C ALA A 42 -12.42 55.45 18.08
N ILE A 43 -12.79 54.75 17.01
CA ILE A 43 -14.20 54.44 16.67
C ILE A 43 -14.86 53.62 17.79
N ARG A 44 -14.17 52.58 18.29
CA ARG A 44 -14.67 51.67 19.36
C ARG A 44 -14.79 52.34 20.74
N SER A 45 -14.15 53.48 20.95
CA SER A 45 -14.23 54.26 22.19
C SER A 45 -14.96 55.60 22.03
N ALA A 46 -15.44 55.90 20.83
CA ALA A 46 -16.19 57.11 20.50
C ALA A 46 -17.45 57.24 21.35
N LYS A 47 -17.74 58.47 21.79
CA LYS A 47 -18.90 58.77 22.62
C LYS A 47 -19.72 59.93 22.06
N GLY A 48 -21.04 59.77 22.14
CA GLY A 48 -22.00 60.79 21.73
C GLY A 48 -22.11 61.93 22.73
N GLN A 49 -22.90 62.94 22.36
CA GLN A 49 -23.09 64.15 23.18
C GLN A 49 -23.72 63.89 24.57
N ASP A 50 -24.35 62.73 24.76
CA ASP A 50 -24.91 62.24 26.03
C ASP A 50 -24.01 61.22 26.77
N ASN A 51 -22.75 61.05 26.33
CA ASN A 51 -21.73 60.17 26.93
C ASN A 51 -21.96 58.64 26.74
N ARG A 52 -22.94 58.22 25.92
CA ARG A 52 -23.10 56.82 25.45
C ARG A 52 -22.00 56.43 24.44
N VAL A 53 -21.69 55.14 24.30
CA VAL A 53 -20.66 54.65 23.35
C VAL A 53 -21.29 54.42 21.99
N LEU A 54 -20.88 55.21 20.99
CA LEU A 54 -21.54 55.23 19.66
C LEU A 54 -21.40 53.91 18.91
N SER A 55 -20.31 53.16 19.13
CA SER A 55 -20.04 51.90 18.43
C SER A 55 -20.83 50.69 18.93
N GLU A 56 -21.54 50.80 20.07
CA GLU A 56 -22.08 49.65 20.79
C GLU A 56 -23.07 48.83 19.94
N SER A 57 -24.04 49.50 19.31
CA SER A 57 -25.03 48.90 18.38
C SER A 57 -24.44 48.38 17.06
N PHE A 58 -23.16 48.65 16.77
CA PHE A 58 -22.47 48.25 15.53
C PHE A 58 -21.34 47.24 15.77
N MET A 59 -21.15 46.80 17.02
CA MET A 59 -20.18 45.75 17.34
C MET A 59 -20.52 44.41 16.70
N ARG A 60 -21.80 44.14 16.40
CA ARG A 60 -22.29 42.96 15.67
C ARG A 60 -23.47 43.34 14.78
N ALA A 61 -23.56 42.76 13.59
CA ALA A 61 -24.77 42.90 12.76
C ALA A 61 -25.98 42.21 13.43
N PRO A 62 -27.23 42.67 13.17
CA PRO A 62 -28.45 41.99 13.61
C PRO A 62 -28.47 40.51 13.18
N SER A 63 -29.12 39.62 13.92
CA SER A 63 -28.98 38.18 13.67
C SER A 63 -29.94 37.70 12.56
N ARG A 64 -29.43 36.95 11.57
CA ARG A 64 -30.25 36.36 10.47
C ARG A 64 -31.47 35.56 10.95
N ARG A 65 -31.46 35.04 12.18
CA ARG A 65 -32.58 34.27 12.78
C ARG A 65 -33.62 35.11 13.51
N THR A 66 -33.29 36.34 13.92
CA THR A 66 -34.17 37.24 14.68
C THR A 66 -34.65 38.42 13.84
N ASP A 67 -33.78 38.89 12.93
CA ASP A 67 -33.95 40.11 12.15
C ASP A 67 -33.79 39.81 10.63
N PRO A 68 -34.52 38.83 10.06
CA PRO A 68 -34.33 38.40 8.67
C PRO A 68 -34.56 39.51 7.65
N GLU A 69 -35.43 40.49 7.95
CA GLU A 69 -35.67 41.65 7.09
C GLU A 69 -34.44 42.55 6.92
N TYR A 70 -33.50 42.58 7.88
CA TYR A 70 -32.22 43.28 7.74
C TYR A 70 -31.48 42.82 6.48
N TYR A 71 -31.45 41.50 6.26
CA TYR A 71 -30.72 40.86 5.18
C TYR A 71 -31.47 40.85 3.83
N LYS A 72 -32.70 41.37 3.79
CA LYS A 72 -33.40 41.70 2.53
C LYS A 72 -33.14 43.13 2.07
N ILE A 73 -32.73 44.01 2.99
CA ILE A 73 -32.47 45.44 2.74
C ILE A 73 -30.96 45.69 2.62
N ILE A 74 -30.14 44.93 3.36
CA ILE A 74 -28.68 45.07 3.44
C ILE A 74 -27.99 43.92 2.72
N GLU A 75 -27.53 44.20 1.50
CA GLU A 75 -26.85 43.25 0.60
C GLU A 75 -25.46 42.84 1.11
N ASN A 76 -24.69 43.79 1.66
CA ASN A 76 -23.30 43.60 2.09
C ASN A 76 -23.14 43.86 3.61
N PRO A 77 -23.66 42.97 4.47
CA PRO A 77 -23.63 43.14 5.92
C PRO A 77 -22.21 42.97 6.50
N ILE A 78 -21.77 43.96 7.27
CA ILE A 78 -20.48 43.99 7.98
C ILE A 78 -20.67 44.65 9.36
N ASP A 79 -19.79 44.35 10.30
CA ASP A 79 -19.79 44.92 11.66
C ASP A 79 -18.36 45.18 12.18
N LEU A 80 -18.26 45.90 13.30
CA LEU A 80 -16.97 46.28 13.87
C LEU A 80 -16.21 45.07 14.45
N THR A 81 -16.86 43.97 14.84
CA THR A 81 -16.14 42.73 15.21
C THR A 81 -15.44 42.12 13.98
N ARG A 82 -16.09 42.14 12.81
CA ARG A 82 -15.50 41.65 11.55
C ARG A 82 -14.32 42.51 11.10
N ILE A 83 -14.42 43.83 11.24
CA ILE A 83 -13.32 44.77 10.97
C ILE A 83 -12.15 44.55 11.95
N GLN A 84 -12.43 44.30 13.24
CA GLN A 84 -11.39 43.96 14.22
C GLN A 84 -10.66 42.64 13.89
N GLN A 85 -11.36 41.66 13.29
CA GLN A 85 -10.73 40.42 12.81
C GLN A 85 -9.80 40.71 11.62
N LYS A 86 -10.28 41.44 10.61
CA LYS A 86 -9.47 41.81 9.44
C LYS A 86 -8.19 42.57 9.84
N LEU A 87 -8.27 43.47 10.84
CA LEU A 87 -7.10 44.13 11.43
C LEU A 87 -6.10 43.15 12.06
N LYS A 88 -6.57 42.28 12.97
CA LYS A 88 -5.71 41.29 13.67
C LYS A 88 -5.06 40.28 12.72
N ASN A 89 -5.64 40.07 11.55
CA ASN A 89 -5.15 39.18 10.51
C ASN A 89 -4.28 39.89 9.46
N GLU A 90 -4.02 41.20 9.63
CA GLU A 90 -3.26 42.05 8.69
C GLU A 90 -3.89 42.13 7.27
N GLU A 91 -5.22 41.96 7.15
CA GLU A 91 -5.95 41.87 5.88
C GLU A 91 -6.13 43.21 5.13
N TYR A 92 -5.71 44.34 5.70
CA TYR A 92 -5.83 45.67 5.08
C TYR A 92 -4.51 46.13 4.44
N ALA A 93 -4.45 46.06 3.10
CA ALA A 93 -3.27 46.44 2.33
C ALA A 93 -3.11 47.97 2.17
N ALA A 94 -4.20 48.72 2.24
CA ALA A 94 -4.22 50.17 2.29
C ALA A 94 -5.27 50.71 3.28
N PHE A 95 -5.09 51.96 3.71
CA PHE A 95 -6.02 52.66 4.61
C PHE A 95 -7.40 52.90 3.98
N SER A 96 -7.47 53.03 2.65
CA SER A 96 -8.73 53.05 1.87
C SER A 96 -9.62 51.85 2.19
N ASP A 97 -9.02 50.67 2.20
CA ASP A 97 -9.70 49.38 2.30
C ASP A 97 -10.32 49.20 3.70
N PHE A 98 -9.72 49.82 4.71
CA PHE A 98 -10.25 49.93 6.07
C PHE A 98 -11.34 51.01 6.16
N TYR A 99 -11.14 52.17 5.52
CA TYR A 99 -12.10 53.27 5.52
C TYR A 99 -13.43 52.87 4.87
N GLU A 100 -13.38 52.19 3.72
CA GLU A 100 -14.55 51.71 2.99
C GLU A 100 -15.37 50.69 3.80
N ASP A 101 -14.73 49.77 4.53
CA ASP A 101 -15.39 48.85 5.46
C ASP A 101 -16.14 49.59 6.58
N VAL A 102 -15.57 50.66 7.16
CA VAL A 102 -16.20 51.44 8.25
C VAL A 102 -17.38 52.28 7.72
N GLU A 103 -17.24 52.94 6.57
CA GLU A 103 -18.37 53.61 5.90
C GLU A 103 -19.47 52.61 5.51
N LEU A 104 -19.13 51.35 5.18
CA LEU A 104 -20.10 50.31 4.91
C LEU A 104 -20.91 49.92 6.16
N VAL A 105 -20.29 49.85 7.35
CA VAL A 105 -21.03 49.70 8.63
C VAL A 105 -22.02 50.86 8.82
N ILE A 106 -21.56 52.10 8.66
CA ILE A 106 -22.33 53.33 8.87
C ILE A 106 -23.49 53.47 7.89
N SER A 107 -23.22 53.25 6.59
CA SER A 107 -24.23 53.34 5.53
C SER A 107 -25.25 52.20 5.59
N ASN A 108 -24.85 50.99 5.97
CA ASN A 108 -25.80 49.89 6.23
C ASN A 108 -26.75 50.24 7.38
N ALA A 109 -26.22 50.76 8.50
CA ALA A 109 -27.05 51.22 9.61
C ALA A 109 -28.04 52.32 9.16
N LYS A 110 -27.57 53.30 8.38
CA LYS A 110 -28.40 54.40 7.86
C LYS A 110 -29.32 54.00 6.69
N LYS A 111 -29.13 52.83 6.06
CA LYS A 111 -30.04 52.25 5.05
C LYS A 111 -31.15 51.41 5.69
N PHE A 112 -30.89 50.76 6.84
CA PHE A 112 -31.87 49.92 7.53
C PHE A 112 -32.70 50.66 8.60
N TYR A 113 -32.04 51.40 9.50
CA TYR A 113 -32.74 52.04 10.61
C TYR A 113 -33.40 53.37 10.18
N PRO A 114 -34.58 53.72 10.69
CA PRO A 114 -35.23 54.99 10.36
C PRO A 114 -34.52 56.17 11.02
N SER A 115 -34.57 57.36 10.41
CA SER A 115 -33.85 58.55 10.89
C SER A 115 -34.26 59.09 12.26
N SER A 116 -35.36 58.57 12.83
CA SER A 116 -35.79 58.82 14.20
C SER A 116 -35.18 57.87 15.24
N SER A 117 -34.58 56.75 14.83
CA SER A 117 -34.03 55.72 15.72
C SER A 117 -32.78 56.19 16.47
N GLN A 118 -32.26 55.38 17.38
CA GLN A 118 -31.02 55.72 18.08
C GLN A 118 -29.80 55.37 17.21
N GLU A 119 -29.82 54.18 16.63
CA GLU A 119 -28.82 53.62 15.72
C GLU A 119 -28.55 54.53 14.51
N TYR A 120 -29.58 55.15 13.91
CA TYR A 120 -29.35 56.11 12.80
C TYR A 120 -28.60 57.37 13.26
N LYS A 121 -28.85 57.84 14.48
CA LYS A 121 -28.16 59.00 15.06
C LYS A 121 -26.73 58.64 15.42
N ASP A 122 -26.51 57.48 16.04
CA ASP A 122 -25.18 56.98 16.39
C ASP A 122 -24.30 56.75 15.15
N ALA A 123 -24.86 56.16 14.09
CA ALA A 123 -24.18 56.04 12.81
C ALA A 123 -23.89 57.41 12.16
N SER A 124 -24.69 58.43 12.42
CA SER A 124 -24.45 59.79 11.92
C SER A 124 -23.39 60.55 12.74
N GLU A 125 -23.40 60.45 14.08
CA GLU A 125 -22.35 60.97 14.95
C GLU A 125 -21.00 60.28 14.66
N LEU A 126 -21.00 58.97 14.35
CA LEU A 126 -19.80 58.27 13.85
C LEU A 126 -19.33 58.75 12.48
N GLN A 127 -20.25 59.09 11.56
CA GLN A 127 -19.88 59.58 10.23
C GLN A 127 -19.22 60.97 10.29
N GLU A 128 -19.69 61.84 11.19
CA GLU A 128 -19.05 63.13 11.46
C GLU A 128 -17.65 62.95 12.07
N LEU A 129 -17.49 62.05 13.06
CA LEU A 129 -16.19 61.72 13.65
C LEU A 129 -15.21 61.13 12.61
N LEU A 130 -15.68 60.19 11.80
CA LEU A 130 -14.90 59.55 10.75
C LEU A 130 -14.42 60.57 9.71
N THR A 131 -15.29 61.51 9.33
CA THR A 131 -14.95 62.65 8.46
C THR A 131 -13.90 63.57 9.11
N GLU A 132 -14.03 63.89 10.41
CA GLU A 132 -13.07 64.73 11.13
C GLU A 132 -11.67 64.09 11.23
N ILE A 133 -11.59 62.77 11.37
CA ILE A 133 -10.31 62.06 11.42
C ILE A 133 -9.70 61.91 10.02
N SER A 134 -10.50 61.62 8.99
CA SER A 134 -10.00 61.57 7.60
C SER A 134 -9.51 62.93 7.09
N GLY A 135 -10.15 64.04 7.49
CA GLY A 135 -9.64 65.38 7.19
C GLY A 135 -8.23 65.66 7.74
N LYS A 136 -7.85 65.01 8.85
CA LYS A 136 -6.48 65.08 9.39
C LYS A 136 -5.51 64.28 8.51
N PHE A 137 -5.93 63.15 7.95
CA PHE A 137 -5.14 62.33 7.03
C PHE A 137 -4.95 62.95 5.64
N GLU A 138 -6.02 63.48 5.01
CA GLU A 138 -5.92 64.13 3.69
C GLU A 138 -5.01 65.37 3.71
N SER A 139 -4.94 66.08 4.83
CA SER A 139 -4.07 67.25 5.02
C SER A 139 -2.58 66.96 4.81
N ALA A 140 -2.16 65.69 4.92
CA ALA A 140 -0.79 65.28 4.68
C ALA A 140 -0.44 65.02 3.20
N GLN A 141 -1.42 64.87 2.29
CA GLN A 141 -1.17 64.29 0.95
C GLN A 141 -2.02 64.84 -0.22
N THR A 142 -2.01 66.15 -0.50
CA THR A 142 -2.39 66.67 -1.85
C THR A 142 -1.62 67.91 -2.30
N PRO A 143 -1.50 68.10 -3.63
CA PRO A 143 -1.86 69.42 -4.18
C PRO A 143 -2.68 69.37 -5.50
N LYS A 144 -3.96 69.74 -5.38
CA LYS A 144 -4.82 70.48 -6.33
C LYS A 144 -5.20 69.91 -7.72
N GLN A 145 -6.52 69.64 -7.82
CA GLN A 145 -7.47 69.71 -8.95
C GLN A 145 -7.16 70.73 -10.08
N PRO A 146 -7.63 70.48 -11.35
CA PRO A 146 -9.02 70.76 -11.78
C PRO A 146 -9.67 69.71 -12.73
N VAL A 147 -10.94 69.80 -13.19
CA VAL A 147 -12.27 69.98 -12.52
C VAL A 147 -13.41 70.05 -13.59
N ASN A 148 -14.52 69.29 -13.38
CA ASN A 148 -15.87 69.43 -13.99
C ASN A 148 -16.09 69.29 -15.53
N PRO A 149 -17.33 69.05 -16.02
CA PRO A 149 -18.52 68.42 -15.38
C PRO A 149 -19.32 67.40 -16.25
N ALA A 150 -20.41 66.88 -15.66
CA ALA A 150 -21.71 66.50 -16.26
C ALA A 150 -22.05 65.00 -16.52
N ALA A 151 -23.32 64.68 -16.24
CA ALA A 151 -24.09 63.47 -16.60
C ALA A 151 -25.19 63.87 -17.65
N PRO A 152 -26.02 62.98 -18.26
CA PRO A 152 -26.83 61.93 -17.61
C PRO A 152 -27.05 60.61 -18.43
N SER A 153 -27.90 59.72 -17.89
CA SER A 153 -28.58 58.58 -18.56
C SER A 153 -29.64 59.04 -19.60
N PRO A 154 -30.33 58.18 -20.39
CA PRO A 154 -30.43 56.70 -20.36
C PRO A 154 -30.28 55.98 -21.74
N ALA A 155 -30.64 54.69 -21.80
CA ALA A 155 -30.72 53.85 -23.01
C ALA A 155 -31.95 54.21 -23.90
N PRO A 156 -32.03 53.84 -25.22
CA PRO A 156 -32.16 52.43 -25.64
C PRO A 156 -31.54 52.01 -27.01
N SER A 157 -31.48 50.69 -27.23
CA SER A 157 -31.60 49.91 -28.49
C SER A 157 -30.94 50.37 -29.83
N ALA A 158 -30.03 49.51 -30.31
CA ALA A 158 -29.87 49.04 -31.71
C ALA A 158 -29.51 50.00 -32.87
N SER A 159 -28.24 50.01 -33.29
CA SER A 159 -27.77 49.59 -34.63
C SER A 159 -26.26 49.82 -34.83
N ILE A 160 -25.61 49.06 -35.73
CA ILE A 160 -24.12 49.00 -35.85
C ILE A 160 -23.64 49.76 -37.09
N PRO A 161 -22.55 50.55 -36.96
CA PRO A 161 -21.48 50.53 -37.96
C PRO A 161 -20.10 50.21 -37.35
N ASN A 162 -19.35 49.35 -38.02
CA ASN A 162 -18.05 48.80 -37.58
C ASN A 162 -17.02 49.85 -37.11
N SER A 163 -16.54 49.70 -35.87
CA SER A 163 -15.24 50.17 -35.41
C SER A 163 -14.46 48.96 -34.86
N ARG A 164 -13.61 48.34 -35.68
CA ARG A 164 -12.86 47.12 -35.31
C ARG A 164 -11.71 47.42 -34.34
N ARG A 165 -11.94 47.20 -33.04
CA ARG A 165 -10.93 46.82 -32.01
C ARG A 165 -11.66 46.29 -30.78
N ASN A 166 -11.05 45.31 -30.13
CA ASN A 166 -11.55 44.58 -28.95
C ASN A 166 -12.78 43.68 -29.24
N SER A 167 -12.56 42.57 -29.97
CA SER A 167 -13.37 41.35 -29.76
C SER A 167 -12.79 40.56 -28.57
N PRO A 168 -13.58 39.71 -27.87
CA PRO A 168 -13.10 38.89 -26.75
C PRO A 168 -11.89 38.00 -27.12
N GLU A 169 -11.83 37.54 -28.37
CA GLU A 169 -10.72 36.78 -28.99
C GLU A 169 -9.34 37.45 -28.79
N ALA A 170 -9.28 38.77 -28.60
CA ALA A 170 -8.03 39.50 -28.39
C ALA A 170 -7.47 39.34 -26.96
N GLU A 171 -8.31 38.95 -26.00
CA GLU A 171 -7.99 38.89 -24.56
C GLU A 171 -8.09 37.46 -24.00
N GLU A 172 -8.65 36.49 -24.73
CA GLU A 172 -8.72 35.04 -24.40
C GLU A 172 -7.42 34.53 -23.72
N TRP A 173 -6.26 34.76 -24.37
CA TRP A 173 -4.95 34.31 -23.87
C TRP A 173 -4.57 34.85 -22.48
N LYS A 174 -5.16 35.97 -22.03
CA LYS A 174 -4.97 36.49 -20.67
C LYS A 174 -5.75 35.67 -19.66
N MET A 175 -6.98 35.27 -19.99
CA MET A 175 -7.83 34.43 -19.13
C MET A 175 -7.19 33.04 -19.03
N GLU A 176 -6.74 32.48 -20.16
CA GLU A 176 -5.97 31.24 -20.21
C GLU A 176 -4.71 31.29 -19.33
N ALA A 177 -3.95 32.39 -19.41
CA ALA A 177 -2.73 32.57 -18.63
C ALA A 177 -2.96 32.80 -17.13
N VAL A 178 -4.19 33.13 -16.71
CA VAL A 178 -4.60 33.16 -15.30
C VAL A 178 -5.11 31.79 -14.85
N LEU A 179 -5.95 31.13 -15.66
CA LEU A 179 -6.50 29.81 -15.33
C LEU A 179 -5.40 28.74 -15.25
N ALA A 180 -4.48 28.67 -16.22
CA ALA A 180 -3.35 27.74 -16.16
C ALA A 180 -2.50 27.96 -14.90
N ALA A 181 -2.25 29.23 -14.51
CA ALA A 181 -1.51 29.56 -13.29
C ALA A 181 -2.26 29.25 -11.97
N ILE A 182 -3.57 28.99 -12.02
CA ILE A 182 -4.36 28.46 -10.91
C ILE A 182 -4.31 26.93 -10.88
N LEU A 183 -4.28 26.28 -12.06
CA LEU A 183 -4.16 24.83 -12.19
C LEU A 183 -2.76 24.31 -11.81
N ASP A 184 -1.70 25.04 -12.18
CA ASP A 184 -0.30 24.75 -11.81
C ASP A 184 0.06 25.17 -10.37
N LEU A 185 -0.89 25.69 -9.60
CA LEU A 185 -0.61 26.30 -8.30
C LEU A 185 -0.29 25.24 -7.23
N VAL A 186 0.92 25.28 -6.68
CA VAL A 186 1.35 24.46 -5.54
C VAL A 186 1.48 25.26 -4.25
N ASP A 187 1.31 24.59 -3.10
CA ASP A 187 1.61 25.16 -1.79
C ASP A 187 3.12 25.08 -1.44
N PRO A 188 3.59 25.67 -0.32
CA PRO A 188 5.02 25.66 0.04
C PRO A 188 5.61 24.26 0.34
N GLN A 189 4.79 23.21 0.37
CA GLN A 189 5.18 21.82 0.53
C GLN A 189 5.22 21.07 -0.81
N GLY A 190 4.82 21.72 -1.92
CA GLY A 190 4.80 21.15 -3.27
C GLY A 190 3.49 20.47 -3.66
N ARG A 191 2.46 20.49 -2.79
CA ARG A 191 1.15 19.88 -3.07
C ARG A 191 0.35 20.78 -4.01
N LEU A 192 -0.24 20.21 -5.05
CA LEU A 192 -1.12 20.91 -5.98
C LEU A 192 -2.41 21.38 -5.28
N ILE A 193 -2.82 22.62 -5.54
CA ILE A 193 -3.92 23.30 -4.84
C ILE A 193 -5.25 23.14 -5.57
N CYS A 194 -5.25 23.03 -6.90
CA CYS A 194 -6.48 22.99 -7.69
C CYS A 194 -7.37 21.74 -7.59
N PRO A 195 -6.94 20.51 -7.18
CA PRO A 195 -7.79 19.32 -7.33
C PRO A 195 -9.19 19.43 -6.69
N PRO A 196 -9.38 19.96 -5.46
CA PRO A 196 -10.71 20.16 -4.86
C PRO A 196 -11.57 21.27 -5.51
N PHE A 197 -11.11 21.85 -6.62
CA PHE A 197 -11.72 22.96 -7.34
C PHE A 197 -11.85 22.67 -8.85
N ARG A 198 -11.36 21.53 -9.37
CA ARG A 198 -11.37 21.23 -10.81
C ARG A 198 -12.79 21.05 -11.36
N VAL A 199 -13.57 20.20 -10.70
CA VAL A 199 -14.97 19.87 -11.04
C VAL A 199 -15.79 19.80 -9.74
N LEU A 200 -17.07 20.16 -9.78
CA LEU A 200 -18.03 19.97 -8.69
C LEU A 200 -18.34 18.48 -8.45
N ALA A 201 -18.30 18.02 -7.19
CA ALA A 201 -18.86 16.72 -6.80
C ALA A 201 -20.40 16.74 -6.92
N SER A 202 -21.03 15.57 -7.05
CA SER A 202 -22.47 15.49 -7.37
C SER A 202 -23.35 16.00 -6.22
N ALA A 203 -24.59 16.42 -6.57
CA ALA A 203 -25.59 16.80 -5.56
C ALA A 203 -26.10 15.62 -4.72
N GLU A 204 -25.81 14.38 -5.12
CA GLU A 204 -26.14 13.16 -4.38
C GLU A 204 -25.00 12.76 -3.44
N GLU A 205 -23.74 12.99 -3.84
CA GLU A 205 -22.55 12.80 -3.00
C GLU A 205 -22.45 13.88 -1.91
N PHE A 206 -22.78 15.13 -2.25
CA PHE A 206 -22.64 16.30 -1.39
C PHE A 206 -23.92 17.17 -1.32
N PRO A 207 -25.10 16.63 -0.98
CA PRO A 207 -26.37 17.39 -0.94
C PRO A 207 -26.28 18.65 -0.07
N THR A 208 -25.66 18.55 1.11
CA THR A 208 -25.43 19.69 2.02
C THR A 208 -24.60 20.84 1.42
N TYR A 209 -23.78 20.59 0.40
CA TYR A 209 -23.07 21.65 -0.33
C TYR A 209 -24.06 22.46 -1.17
N TYR A 210 -24.96 21.79 -1.89
CA TYR A 210 -25.98 22.43 -2.74
C TYR A 210 -27.13 23.05 -1.92
N GLU A 211 -27.36 22.58 -0.69
CA GLU A 211 -28.24 23.24 0.30
C GLU A 211 -27.65 24.56 0.84
N GLU A 212 -26.32 24.66 1.01
CA GLU A 212 -25.65 25.84 1.56
C GLU A 212 -25.07 26.82 0.50
N ILE A 213 -24.87 26.37 -0.74
CA ILE A 213 -24.25 27.13 -1.84
C ILE A 213 -25.23 27.32 -3.00
N GLU A 214 -25.85 28.50 -3.04
CA GLU A 214 -26.88 28.92 -4.02
C GLU A 214 -26.41 28.93 -5.48
N ASN A 215 -25.13 29.20 -5.74
CA ASN A 215 -24.55 29.30 -7.09
C ASN A 215 -23.24 28.50 -7.17
N PRO A 216 -23.27 27.16 -7.28
CA PRO A 216 -22.09 26.32 -7.43
C PRO A 216 -21.28 26.66 -8.69
N ILE A 217 -19.95 26.55 -8.63
CA ILE A 217 -19.05 26.74 -9.76
C ILE A 217 -17.70 26.05 -9.49
N ASP A 218 -17.01 25.62 -10.55
CA ASP A 218 -15.68 24.99 -10.54
C ASP A 218 -14.76 25.60 -11.63
N LEU A 219 -13.52 25.08 -11.74
CA LEU A 219 -12.57 25.53 -12.76
C LEU A 219 -12.90 25.02 -14.18
N LYS A 220 -13.62 23.90 -14.34
CA LYS A 220 -14.11 23.39 -15.64
C LYS A 220 -15.11 24.36 -16.26
N THR A 221 -16.14 24.75 -15.52
CA THR A 221 -17.18 25.70 -15.94
C THR A 221 -16.56 27.01 -16.44
N ILE A 222 -15.53 27.48 -15.74
CA ILE A 222 -14.74 28.67 -16.09
C ILE A 222 -13.89 28.42 -17.35
N ALA A 223 -13.27 27.24 -17.50
CA ALA A 223 -12.53 26.85 -18.70
C ALA A 223 -13.41 26.77 -19.96
N GLU A 224 -14.62 26.25 -19.82
CA GLU A 224 -15.62 26.15 -20.89
C GLU A 224 -16.13 27.52 -21.30
N SER A 225 -16.39 28.40 -20.32
CA SER A 225 -16.79 29.78 -20.59
C SER A 225 -15.69 30.59 -21.29
N ILE A 226 -14.40 30.29 -21.07
CA ILE A 226 -13.29 30.80 -21.89
C ILE A 226 -13.33 30.21 -23.30
N ARG A 227 -13.37 28.88 -23.46
CA ARG A 227 -13.30 28.19 -24.76
C ARG A 227 -14.47 28.52 -25.69
N ASN A 228 -15.68 28.60 -25.13
CA ASN A 228 -16.91 28.92 -25.86
C ASN A 228 -17.07 30.43 -26.09
N GLY A 229 -16.16 31.27 -25.57
CA GLY A 229 -16.21 32.72 -25.71
C GLY A 229 -17.37 33.38 -24.95
N ALA A 230 -17.91 32.72 -23.92
CA ALA A 230 -19.08 33.18 -23.17
C ALA A 230 -18.78 34.41 -22.27
N TYR A 231 -17.51 34.70 -22.01
CA TYR A 231 -17.11 35.91 -21.27
C TYR A 231 -17.04 37.16 -22.16
N ASP A 232 -18.15 37.89 -22.24
CA ASP A 232 -18.24 39.22 -22.86
C ASP A 232 -17.23 40.25 -22.30
N SER A 233 -16.72 40.04 -21.09
CA SER A 233 -15.73 40.92 -20.48
C SER A 233 -14.84 40.21 -19.45
N TRP A 234 -13.66 40.79 -19.18
CA TRP A 234 -12.80 40.35 -18.07
C TRP A 234 -13.50 40.34 -16.72
N SER A 235 -14.40 41.29 -16.47
CA SER A 235 -15.13 41.41 -15.20
C SER A 235 -16.05 40.22 -14.92
N ALA A 236 -16.52 39.51 -15.95
CA ALA A 236 -17.31 38.30 -15.81
C ALA A 236 -16.43 37.11 -15.38
N PHE A 237 -15.34 36.85 -16.11
CA PHE A 237 -14.32 35.85 -15.73
C PHE A 237 -13.80 36.08 -14.29
N GLU A 238 -13.60 37.34 -13.91
CA GLU A 238 -13.18 37.71 -12.56
C GLU A 238 -14.25 37.48 -11.48
N ALA A 239 -15.53 37.65 -11.81
CA ALA A 239 -16.63 37.35 -10.89
C ALA A 239 -16.67 35.85 -10.56
N ASP A 240 -16.49 35.00 -11.57
CA ASP A 240 -16.57 33.54 -11.44
C ASP A 240 -15.41 32.95 -10.64
N VAL A 241 -14.17 33.38 -10.89
CA VAL A 241 -13.01 32.94 -10.07
C VAL A 241 -13.16 33.42 -8.61
N LYS A 242 -13.80 34.57 -8.38
CA LYS A 242 -14.13 35.06 -7.04
C LYS A 242 -15.29 34.27 -6.41
N LEU A 243 -16.30 33.86 -7.19
CA LEU A 243 -17.41 33.02 -6.76
C LEU A 243 -16.91 31.63 -6.31
N LEU A 244 -16.05 31.00 -7.10
CA LEU A 244 -15.33 29.77 -6.73
C LEU A 244 -14.64 29.90 -5.37
N CYS A 245 -13.84 30.97 -5.20
CA CYS A 245 -13.11 31.23 -3.96
C CYS A 245 -14.03 31.63 -2.77
N LYS A 246 -15.22 32.17 -3.03
CA LYS A 246 -16.25 32.50 -2.04
C LYS A 246 -16.98 31.24 -1.57
N ASN A 247 -17.50 30.44 -2.49
CA ASN A 247 -18.27 29.22 -2.21
C ASN A 247 -17.46 28.24 -1.35
N ALA A 248 -16.21 27.98 -1.77
CA ALA A 248 -15.29 27.14 -1.03
C ALA A 248 -15.07 27.63 0.42
N LYS A 249 -15.00 28.96 0.65
CA LYS A 249 -14.85 29.57 1.98
C LYS A 249 -16.16 29.70 2.78
N GLN A 250 -17.31 29.62 2.11
CA GLN A 250 -18.64 29.67 2.73
C GLN A 250 -18.97 28.31 3.36
N PHE A 251 -18.80 27.22 2.60
CA PHE A 251 -19.06 25.86 3.08
C PHE A 251 -17.96 25.33 4.02
N ASN A 252 -16.69 25.59 3.71
CA ASN A 252 -15.59 25.04 4.53
C ASN A 252 -15.32 25.87 5.78
N LYS A 253 -15.16 25.17 6.91
CA LYS A 253 -14.79 25.79 8.20
C LYS A 253 -13.50 26.64 8.07
N PRO A 254 -13.49 27.89 8.57
CA PRO A 254 -12.30 28.74 8.57
C PRO A 254 -11.07 28.04 9.14
N GLY A 255 -9.98 28.04 8.36
CA GLY A 255 -8.73 27.36 8.71
C GLY A 255 -8.59 25.92 8.21
N SER A 256 -9.60 25.34 7.56
CA SER A 256 -9.43 24.07 6.81
C SER A 256 -8.43 24.22 5.65
N THR A 257 -7.96 23.10 5.11
CA THR A 257 -7.07 23.09 3.94
C THR A 257 -7.73 23.76 2.73
N ILE A 258 -8.97 23.39 2.39
CA ILE A 258 -9.73 23.98 1.26
C ILE A 258 -9.98 25.48 1.49
N PHE A 259 -10.31 25.91 2.72
CA PHE A 259 -10.49 27.33 3.04
C PHE A 259 -9.21 28.15 2.82
N LYS A 260 -8.05 27.61 3.22
CA LYS A 260 -6.73 28.22 3.00
C LYS A 260 -6.36 28.21 1.52
N ASP A 261 -6.65 27.13 0.82
CA ASP A 261 -6.36 26.94 -0.61
C ASP A 261 -7.19 27.89 -1.49
N ALA A 262 -8.46 28.13 -1.18
CA ALA A 262 -9.26 29.19 -1.79
C ALA A 262 -8.72 30.61 -1.50
N GLY A 263 -7.92 30.79 -0.44
CA GLY A 263 -7.14 32.01 -0.20
C GLY A 263 -5.93 32.12 -1.13
N ARG A 264 -5.24 30.99 -1.37
CA ARG A 264 -4.08 30.90 -2.25
C ARG A 264 -4.45 31.05 -3.73
N ILE A 265 -5.57 30.46 -4.17
CA ILE A 265 -6.13 30.63 -5.52
C ILE A 265 -6.43 32.10 -5.79
N GLN A 266 -7.17 32.79 -4.90
CA GLN A 266 -7.44 34.23 -5.00
C GLN A 266 -6.14 35.04 -5.10
N THR A 267 -5.15 34.75 -4.26
CA THR A 267 -3.84 35.42 -4.27
C THR A 267 -3.09 35.19 -5.58
N CYS A 268 -3.19 33.99 -6.18
CA CYS A 268 -2.61 33.69 -7.48
C CYS A 268 -3.33 34.47 -8.60
N PHE A 269 -4.67 34.45 -8.60
CA PHE A 269 -5.51 35.19 -9.54
C PHE A 269 -5.13 36.67 -9.59
N ASP A 270 -5.14 37.37 -8.45
CA ASP A 270 -4.89 38.82 -8.40
C ASP A 270 -3.45 39.17 -8.84
N LYS A 271 -2.47 38.34 -8.45
CA LYS A 271 -1.08 38.46 -8.90
C LYS A 271 -0.95 38.26 -10.42
N LYS A 272 -1.58 37.23 -10.97
CA LYS A 272 -1.46 36.87 -12.38
C LYS A 272 -2.27 37.80 -13.29
N LYS A 273 -3.43 38.28 -12.83
CA LYS A 273 -4.20 39.39 -13.44
C LYS A 273 -3.31 40.62 -13.62
N ALA A 274 -2.60 41.06 -12.58
CA ALA A 274 -1.69 42.20 -12.68
C ALA A 274 -0.55 41.98 -13.70
N GLU A 275 -0.02 40.74 -13.80
CA GLU A 275 1.01 40.35 -14.76
C GLU A 275 0.50 40.41 -16.22
N VAL A 276 -0.67 39.80 -16.51
CA VAL A 276 -1.20 39.72 -17.88
C VAL A 276 -1.76 41.05 -18.39
N PHE A 277 -2.25 41.93 -17.52
CA PHE A 277 -2.63 43.31 -17.88
C PHE A 277 -1.44 44.24 -18.08
N SER A 278 -0.31 43.97 -17.41
CA SER A 278 0.96 44.67 -17.67
C SER A 278 1.66 44.19 -18.95
N SER A 279 1.25 43.04 -19.49
CA SER A 279 1.89 42.36 -20.62
C SER A 279 1.20 42.67 -21.95
N ARG A 280 1.98 42.99 -22.99
CA ARG A 280 1.42 43.26 -24.34
C ARG A 280 0.90 42.01 -25.05
N ARG A 281 1.61 40.89 -24.91
CA ARG A 281 1.24 39.52 -25.32
C ARG A 281 2.28 38.55 -24.76
N LEU A 282 1.88 37.34 -24.37
CA LEU A 282 2.82 36.25 -24.06
C LEU A 282 3.46 35.67 -25.35
N SER A 283 4.51 34.86 -25.20
CA SER A 283 5.11 34.16 -26.33
C SER A 283 4.20 33.03 -26.83
N ASN A 284 4.25 32.70 -28.12
CA ASN A 284 3.42 31.63 -28.69
C ASN A 284 3.65 30.26 -28.01
N SER A 285 4.86 29.99 -27.50
CA SER A 285 5.16 28.76 -26.76
C SER A 285 4.46 28.70 -25.40
N VAL A 286 4.33 29.84 -24.71
CA VAL A 286 3.60 29.91 -23.43
C VAL A 286 2.10 29.86 -23.68
N ILE A 287 1.59 30.57 -24.70
CA ILE A 287 0.17 30.49 -25.07
C ILE A 287 -0.21 29.04 -25.46
N SER A 288 0.64 28.35 -26.22
CA SER A 288 0.40 26.94 -26.58
C SER A 288 0.47 25.98 -25.38
N HIS A 289 1.27 26.29 -24.36
CA HIS A 289 1.35 25.50 -23.12
C HIS A 289 0.12 25.72 -22.25
N ASN A 290 -0.27 26.98 -22.01
CA ASN A 290 -1.48 27.34 -21.27
C ASN A 290 -2.73 26.74 -21.92
N LYS A 291 -2.80 26.74 -23.27
CA LYS A 291 -3.86 26.05 -24.01
C LYS A 291 -3.89 24.56 -23.69
N GLY A 292 -2.75 23.87 -23.75
CA GLY A 292 -2.65 22.46 -23.39
C GLY A 292 -3.15 22.13 -21.98
N VAL A 293 -2.76 22.91 -20.96
CA VAL A 293 -3.20 22.71 -19.55
C VAL A 293 -4.73 22.87 -19.40
N ILE A 294 -5.34 23.73 -20.21
CA ILE A 294 -6.79 23.97 -20.20
C ILE A 294 -7.53 22.91 -21.02
N ASP A 295 -7.00 22.50 -22.18
CA ASP A 295 -7.55 21.41 -22.98
C ASP A 295 -7.50 20.08 -22.22
N GLU A 296 -6.49 19.89 -21.36
CA GLU A 296 -6.36 18.76 -20.44
C GLU A 296 -7.46 18.78 -19.36
N LEU A 297 -7.72 19.92 -18.69
CA LEU A 297 -8.82 20.04 -17.73
C LEU A 297 -10.19 19.74 -18.37
N LEU A 298 -10.40 20.18 -19.61
CA LEU A 298 -11.67 20.03 -20.31
C LEU A 298 -11.89 18.57 -20.77
N THR A 299 -10.88 17.97 -21.39
CA THR A 299 -10.94 16.54 -21.77
C THR A 299 -10.92 15.60 -20.55
N GLN A 300 -10.40 16.05 -19.40
CA GLN A 300 -10.57 15.37 -18.12
C GLN A 300 -12.04 15.31 -17.66
N ALA A 301 -12.89 16.29 -18.03
CA ALA A 301 -14.21 16.46 -17.42
C ALA A 301 -15.41 16.18 -18.35
N GLU A 302 -15.23 15.95 -19.66
CA GLU A 302 -16.24 15.32 -20.53
C GLU A 302 -16.69 13.93 -20.02
N THR A 303 -15.92 13.35 -19.08
CA THR A 303 -16.17 12.05 -18.43
C THR A 303 -16.61 12.16 -16.97
N GLU A 304 -16.71 13.36 -16.40
CA GLU A 304 -17.26 13.61 -15.06
C GLU A 304 -18.63 14.30 -15.11
N GLU A 305 -18.94 15.01 -16.19
CA GLU A 305 -20.28 15.60 -16.43
C GLU A 305 -21.33 14.58 -16.89
N THR A 306 -20.96 13.30 -16.99
CA THR A 306 -21.91 12.18 -16.90
C THR A 306 -21.75 11.49 -15.56
N GLY A 307 -22.56 11.89 -14.59
CA GLY A 307 -22.89 11.04 -13.45
C GLY A 307 -23.71 9.85 -13.96
N LEU A 308 -23.01 8.82 -14.45
CA LEU A 308 -23.61 7.60 -15.00
C LEU A 308 -22.99 6.37 -14.34
N SER A 309 -23.14 6.32 -13.02
CA SER A 309 -23.56 5.07 -12.36
C SER A 309 -25.09 5.04 -12.28
N GLU A 310 -25.75 5.14 -13.43
CA GLU A 310 -27.19 4.87 -13.58
C GLU A 310 -27.35 3.60 -14.42
N ASP A 311 -28.14 2.66 -13.90
CA ASP A 311 -28.51 1.42 -14.59
C ASP A 311 -29.59 1.73 -15.65
N SER A 312 -29.78 0.81 -16.61
CA SER A 312 -30.78 0.85 -17.69
C SER A 312 -30.71 2.02 -18.71
N GLU A 313 -30.02 1.77 -19.84
CA GLU A 313 -30.61 1.85 -21.20
C GLU A 313 -29.62 1.24 -22.23
N GLU A 314 -29.52 -0.10 -22.24
CA GLU A 314 -28.83 -0.83 -23.31
C GLU A 314 -29.77 -0.93 -24.53
N ASP A 315 -29.42 -0.29 -25.64
CA ASP A 315 -30.13 -0.41 -26.93
C ASP A 315 -29.84 -1.80 -27.54
N GLU A 316 -30.55 -2.84 -27.09
CA GLU A 316 -30.50 -4.20 -27.67
C GLU A 316 -30.75 -4.16 -29.20
N ASP A 317 -31.64 -3.26 -29.65
CA ASP A 317 -31.92 -2.91 -31.05
C ASP A 317 -30.66 -2.60 -31.90
N SER A 318 -29.53 -2.28 -31.26
CA SER A 318 -28.26 -1.96 -31.93
C SER A 318 -27.28 -3.13 -32.05
N GLU A 319 -27.50 -4.28 -31.39
CA GLU A 319 -26.61 -5.44 -31.50
C GLU A 319 -26.73 -6.15 -32.86
N ASP A 320 -27.96 -6.30 -33.37
CA ASP A 320 -28.27 -6.80 -34.72
C ASP A 320 -27.93 -5.80 -35.86
N SER A 321 -27.32 -4.66 -35.53
CA SER A 321 -26.99 -3.60 -36.49
C SER A 321 -25.97 -4.05 -37.52
N ASN A 322 -26.33 -3.90 -38.81
CA ASN A 322 -25.48 -4.26 -39.93
C ASN A 322 -24.40 -3.20 -40.26
N ASP A 323 -24.24 -2.13 -39.46
CA ASP A 323 -23.15 -1.17 -39.63
C ASP A 323 -21.83 -1.75 -39.08
N PRO A 324 -20.74 -1.83 -39.87
CA PRO A 324 -19.41 -2.22 -39.38
C PRO A 324 -18.91 -1.47 -38.14
N VAL A 325 -19.38 -0.26 -37.86
CA VAL A 325 -19.08 0.52 -36.65
C VAL A 325 -19.71 -0.14 -35.42
N TRP A 326 -21.01 -0.45 -35.47
CA TRP A 326 -21.72 -1.15 -34.39
C TRP A 326 -21.24 -2.59 -34.23
N ILE A 327 -21.05 -3.34 -35.33
CA ILE A 327 -20.54 -4.71 -35.30
C ILE A 327 -19.17 -4.78 -34.61
N LEU A 328 -18.28 -3.81 -34.87
CA LEU A 328 -16.97 -3.79 -34.22
C LEU A 328 -17.07 -3.43 -32.73
N TYR A 329 -17.93 -2.49 -32.35
CA TYR A 329 -18.17 -2.13 -30.95
C TYR A 329 -18.71 -3.33 -30.15
N TRP A 330 -19.80 -3.95 -30.60
CA TRP A 330 -20.40 -5.08 -29.90
C TRP A 330 -19.49 -6.31 -29.87
N THR A 331 -18.69 -6.55 -30.93
CA THR A 331 -17.65 -7.60 -30.90
C THR A 331 -16.62 -7.40 -29.76
N VAL A 332 -16.38 -6.16 -29.30
CA VAL A 332 -15.45 -5.88 -28.18
C VAL A 332 -16.17 -5.90 -26.83
N ARG A 333 -17.39 -5.35 -26.77
CA ARG A 333 -18.24 -5.32 -25.56
C ARG A 333 -18.67 -6.72 -25.12
N ASN A 334 -18.92 -7.64 -26.06
CA ASN A 334 -19.47 -8.98 -25.82
C ASN A 334 -18.42 -10.09 -26.06
N TYR A 335 -17.12 -9.83 -25.87
CA TYR A 335 -16.08 -10.84 -26.03
C TYR A 335 -15.88 -11.70 -24.78
N ASP A 336 -15.99 -13.02 -24.94
CA ASP A 336 -16.14 -13.97 -23.84
C ASP A 336 -15.05 -13.92 -22.76
N VAL A 337 -15.51 -13.54 -21.57
CA VAL A 337 -15.46 -14.34 -20.34
C VAL A 337 -14.27 -15.29 -20.16
N VAL A 338 -13.48 -14.99 -19.12
CA VAL A 338 -12.81 -16.00 -18.29
C VAL A 338 -13.39 -15.86 -16.88
N ASP A 339 -13.60 -16.97 -16.17
CA ASP A 339 -14.11 -17.03 -14.78
C ASP A 339 -15.42 -16.27 -14.51
N GLY A 340 -16.27 -16.10 -15.53
CA GLY A 340 -17.60 -15.48 -15.42
C GLY A 340 -17.65 -13.96 -15.64
N VAL A 341 -16.51 -13.29 -15.86
CA VAL A 341 -16.43 -11.82 -15.98
C VAL A 341 -16.02 -11.40 -17.40
N PRO A 342 -16.73 -10.46 -18.07
CA PRO A 342 -16.35 -9.97 -19.39
C PRO A 342 -14.98 -9.27 -19.40
N LEU A 343 -14.11 -9.65 -20.34
CA LEU A 343 -12.78 -9.03 -20.48
C LEU A 343 -12.80 -7.53 -20.79
N CYS A 344 -13.97 -6.99 -21.18
CA CYS A 344 -14.21 -5.58 -21.44
C CYS A 344 -14.47 -4.73 -20.18
N GLU A 345 -14.80 -5.34 -19.04
CA GLU A 345 -15.29 -4.65 -17.84
C GLU A 345 -14.35 -3.53 -17.34
N PRO A 346 -13.01 -3.72 -17.22
CA PRO A 346 -12.09 -2.66 -16.80
C PRO A 346 -11.90 -1.50 -17.80
N PHE A 347 -12.65 -1.51 -18.91
CA PHE A 347 -12.60 -0.53 -19.98
C PHE A 347 -13.96 0.11 -20.31
N LEU A 348 -15.03 -0.26 -19.61
CA LEU A 348 -16.35 0.35 -19.80
C LEU A 348 -16.33 1.83 -19.42
N GLU A 349 -15.77 2.13 -18.25
CA GLU A 349 -15.61 3.45 -17.66
C GLU A 349 -14.12 3.86 -17.58
N LEU A 350 -13.83 5.02 -16.99
CA LEU A 350 -12.46 5.43 -16.64
C LEU A 350 -12.15 5.12 -15.17
N PRO A 351 -10.86 4.89 -14.81
CA PRO A 351 -10.44 4.84 -13.41
C PRO A 351 -10.82 6.14 -12.68
N SER A 352 -11.44 6.07 -11.49
CA SER A 352 -11.87 7.28 -10.77
C SER A 352 -10.70 8.18 -10.36
N LYS A 353 -10.73 9.47 -10.74
CA LYS A 353 -9.74 10.49 -10.35
C LYS A 353 -9.50 10.60 -8.84
N SER A 354 -10.51 10.31 -8.02
CA SER A 354 -10.39 10.41 -6.57
C SER A 354 -9.48 9.31 -5.98
N TYR A 355 -9.36 8.18 -6.66
CA TYR A 355 -8.58 7.02 -6.22
C TYR A 355 -7.30 6.83 -7.03
N TYR A 356 -7.30 7.23 -8.31
CA TYR A 356 -6.17 7.13 -9.24
C TYR A 356 -5.91 8.48 -9.95
N PRO A 357 -5.55 9.56 -9.22
CA PRO A 357 -5.24 10.86 -9.84
C PRO A 357 -4.02 10.77 -10.76
N ASP A 358 -3.05 9.93 -10.40
CA ASP A 358 -1.83 9.60 -11.13
C ASP A 358 -2.08 8.97 -12.51
N TYR A 359 -3.21 8.25 -12.68
CA TYR A 359 -3.65 7.81 -14.02
C TYR A 359 -3.79 8.98 -14.99
N TYR A 360 -4.28 10.13 -14.53
CA TYR A 360 -4.53 11.29 -15.38
C TYR A 360 -3.31 12.20 -15.56
N ASP A 361 -2.33 12.11 -14.66
CA ASP A 361 -1.02 12.75 -14.82
C ASP A 361 -0.15 12.02 -15.87
N GLU A 362 -0.28 10.70 -15.99
CA GLU A 362 0.44 9.89 -17.00
C GLU A 362 -0.34 9.73 -18.32
N ILE A 363 -1.65 9.43 -18.27
CA ILE A 363 -2.49 9.16 -19.44
C ILE A 363 -3.15 10.44 -19.97
N LYS A 364 -2.48 11.03 -20.96
CA LYS A 364 -2.82 12.34 -21.55
C LYS A 364 -4.08 12.39 -22.41
N LYS A 365 -4.74 11.24 -22.63
CA LYS A 365 -6.00 11.11 -23.38
C LYS A 365 -6.83 9.93 -22.86
N PRO A 366 -7.44 10.03 -21.66
CA PRO A 366 -8.32 8.99 -21.14
C PRO A 366 -9.46 8.68 -22.14
N MET A 367 -9.80 7.39 -22.28
CA MET A 367 -10.89 6.93 -23.16
C MET A 367 -11.49 5.63 -22.60
N SER A 368 -12.80 5.44 -22.78
CA SER A 368 -13.52 4.22 -22.36
C SER A 368 -14.57 3.79 -23.40
N LEU A 369 -15.05 2.55 -23.30
CA LEU A 369 -16.06 2.00 -24.21
C LEU A 369 -17.40 2.74 -24.11
N PHE A 370 -17.79 3.22 -22.92
CA PHE A 370 -18.98 4.05 -22.75
C PHE A 370 -18.90 5.37 -23.54
N VAL A 371 -17.77 6.08 -23.46
CA VAL A 371 -17.52 7.31 -24.25
C VAL A 371 -17.60 7.01 -25.75
N ILE A 372 -17.05 5.87 -26.18
CA ILE A 372 -17.14 5.43 -27.57
C ILE A 372 -18.60 5.17 -27.98
N ASN A 373 -19.39 4.44 -27.19
CA ASN A 373 -20.81 4.17 -27.48
C ASN A 373 -21.60 5.47 -27.72
N LYS A 374 -21.49 6.43 -26.80
CA LYS A 374 -22.13 7.75 -26.89
C LYS A 374 -21.77 8.50 -28.18
N ARG A 375 -20.52 8.40 -28.65
CA ARG A 375 -20.05 8.97 -29.93
C ARG A 375 -20.52 8.18 -31.16
N ILE A 376 -20.77 6.87 -31.06
CA ILE A 376 -21.43 6.08 -32.12
C ILE A 376 -22.90 6.48 -32.24
N LYS A 377 -23.67 6.53 -31.13
CA LYS A 377 -25.09 6.98 -31.14
C LYS A 377 -25.25 8.38 -31.75
N ARG A 378 -24.26 9.27 -31.56
CA ARG A 378 -24.21 10.63 -32.15
C ARG A 378 -23.70 10.71 -33.60
N GLY A 379 -23.29 9.59 -34.21
CA GLY A 379 -22.81 9.55 -35.60
C GLY A 379 -21.45 10.21 -35.84
N GLU A 380 -20.64 10.41 -34.79
CA GLU A 380 -19.37 11.15 -34.86
C GLU A 380 -18.28 10.37 -35.64
N TYR A 381 -18.36 9.02 -35.64
CA TYR A 381 -17.44 8.13 -36.36
C TYR A 381 -17.74 8.03 -37.86
N ARG A 382 -17.22 9.00 -38.61
CA ARG A 382 -17.35 9.08 -40.09
C ARG A 382 -16.84 7.85 -40.87
N ASN A 383 -16.07 6.96 -40.24
CA ASN A 383 -15.61 5.69 -40.81
C ASN A 383 -15.09 4.74 -39.71
N LEU A 384 -14.93 3.46 -40.08
CA LEU A 384 -14.46 2.39 -39.19
C LEU A 384 -13.03 2.63 -38.66
N ASP A 385 -12.15 3.26 -39.44
CA ASP A 385 -10.76 3.48 -39.04
C ASP A 385 -10.62 4.53 -37.93
N ALA A 386 -11.60 5.43 -37.78
CA ALA A 386 -11.70 6.35 -36.66
C ALA A 386 -12.12 5.62 -35.36
N LEU A 387 -13.14 4.76 -35.41
CA LEU A 387 -13.53 3.92 -34.27
C LEU A 387 -12.37 3.01 -33.82
N VAL A 388 -11.66 2.40 -34.77
CA VAL A 388 -10.48 1.56 -34.49
C VAL A 388 -9.39 2.35 -33.75
N GLN A 389 -9.19 3.64 -34.05
CA GLN A 389 -8.18 4.44 -33.36
C GLN A 389 -8.55 4.73 -31.90
N GLU A 390 -9.80 5.12 -31.61
CA GLU A 390 -10.25 5.35 -30.22
C GLU A 390 -10.29 4.03 -29.42
N LEU A 391 -10.75 2.91 -30.02
CA LEU A 391 -10.70 1.58 -29.37
C LEU A 391 -9.27 1.15 -29.04
N LEU A 392 -8.30 1.43 -29.93
CA LEU A 392 -6.89 1.13 -29.67
C LEU A 392 -6.29 2.04 -28.61
N LEU A 393 -6.73 3.30 -28.54
CA LEU A 393 -6.28 4.25 -27.52
C LEU A 393 -6.63 3.78 -26.10
N ILE A 394 -7.82 3.20 -25.88
CA ILE A 394 -8.19 2.55 -24.60
C ILE A 394 -7.11 1.53 -24.19
N PHE A 395 -6.73 0.63 -25.09
CA PHE A 395 -5.78 -0.44 -24.80
C PHE A 395 -4.31 0.02 -24.80
N GLU A 396 -3.98 1.12 -25.48
CA GLU A 396 -2.66 1.77 -25.42
C GLU A 396 -2.49 2.52 -24.08
N ASN A 397 -3.50 3.25 -23.64
CA ASN A 397 -3.57 3.88 -22.31
C ASN A 397 -3.42 2.83 -21.20
N ALA A 398 -4.27 1.79 -21.25
CA ALA A 398 -4.27 0.72 -20.25
C ALA A 398 -2.89 0.05 -20.11
N ARG A 399 -2.17 -0.17 -21.22
CA ARG A 399 -0.83 -0.75 -21.22
C ARG A 399 0.30 0.24 -20.90
N SER A 400 0.07 1.53 -21.11
CA SER A 400 1.05 2.56 -20.77
C SER A 400 1.09 2.82 -19.26
N TYR A 401 -0.05 2.66 -18.58
CA TYR A 401 -0.18 2.83 -17.13
C TYR A 401 0.01 1.53 -16.34
N ASN A 402 -0.66 0.45 -16.72
CA ASN A 402 -0.62 -0.80 -15.96
C ASN A 402 0.61 -1.63 -16.35
N ILE A 403 1.18 -2.34 -15.38
CA ILE A 403 2.33 -3.25 -15.60
C ILE A 403 1.93 -4.46 -16.49
N GLU A 404 2.89 -4.98 -17.27
CA GLU A 404 2.66 -6.01 -18.29
C GLU A 404 2.07 -7.33 -17.75
N THR A 405 2.23 -7.58 -16.45
CA THR A 405 1.74 -8.76 -15.73
C THR A 405 0.35 -8.60 -15.13
N SER A 406 -0.25 -7.41 -15.17
CA SER A 406 -1.61 -7.15 -14.68
C SER A 406 -2.67 -7.75 -15.62
N ASP A 407 -3.82 -8.13 -15.07
CA ASP A 407 -4.90 -8.70 -15.87
C ASP A 407 -5.57 -7.64 -16.77
N ILE A 408 -5.60 -6.37 -16.35
CA ILE A 408 -5.98 -5.24 -17.21
C ILE A 408 -5.04 -5.13 -18.42
N TYR A 409 -3.71 -5.23 -18.25
CA TYR A 409 -2.78 -5.23 -19.40
C TYR A 409 -3.01 -6.46 -20.31
N LYS A 410 -3.21 -7.66 -19.75
CA LYS A 410 -3.49 -8.88 -20.53
C LYS A 410 -4.79 -8.77 -21.34
N SER A 411 -5.85 -8.23 -20.73
CA SER A 411 -7.13 -7.98 -21.40
C SER A 411 -6.98 -6.92 -22.48
N ALA A 412 -6.26 -5.82 -22.23
CA ALA A 412 -5.96 -4.79 -23.24
C ALA A 412 -5.18 -5.36 -24.44
N VAL A 413 -4.15 -6.18 -24.20
CA VAL A 413 -3.41 -6.91 -25.25
C VAL A 413 -4.30 -7.87 -26.03
N THR A 414 -5.30 -8.46 -25.39
CA THR A 414 -6.19 -9.47 -26.00
C THR A 414 -7.30 -8.82 -26.83
N LEU A 415 -7.96 -7.80 -26.29
CA LEU A 415 -8.96 -6.99 -26.99
C LEU A 415 -8.33 -6.16 -28.12
N GLU A 416 -7.08 -5.69 -27.99
CA GLU A 416 -6.34 -5.11 -29.13
C GLU A 416 -6.20 -6.11 -30.28
N LYS A 417 -5.79 -7.35 -30.00
CA LYS A 417 -5.66 -8.40 -31.03
C LYS A 417 -7.02 -8.68 -31.69
N LEU A 418 -8.10 -8.68 -30.91
CA LEU A 418 -9.48 -8.83 -31.39
C LEU A 418 -9.89 -7.67 -32.32
N VAL A 419 -9.77 -6.42 -31.88
CA VAL A 419 -10.06 -5.21 -32.69
C VAL A 419 -9.26 -5.24 -33.98
N ARG A 420 -7.94 -5.47 -33.90
CA ARG A 420 -7.07 -5.55 -35.08
C ARG A 420 -7.40 -6.76 -35.96
N LYS A 421 -8.04 -7.82 -35.46
CA LYS A 421 -8.57 -8.94 -36.28
C LYS A 421 -9.88 -8.54 -36.96
N LYS A 422 -10.93 -8.26 -36.19
CA LYS A 422 -12.30 -7.98 -36.67
C LYS A 422 -12.35 -6.78 -37.62
N ALA A 423 -11.62 -5.70 -37.33
CA ALA A 423 -11.55 -4.55 -38.24
C ALA A 423 -10.97 -4.91 -39.62
N ARG A 424 -9.97 -5.82 -39.69
CA ARG A 424 -9.42 -6.31 -40.96
C ARG A 424 -10.34 -7.29 -41.69
N GLU A 425 -11.32 -7.87 -41.02
CA GLU A 425 -12.36 -8.72 -41.62
C GLU A 425 -13.44 -7.82 -42.23
N LEU A 426 -14.02 -6.92 -41.45
CA LEU A 426 -14.99 -5.90 -41.91
C LEU A 426 -14.45 -5.01 -43.04
N GLN A 427 -13.16 -4.64 -42.99
CA GLN A 427 -12.50 -3.91 -44.08
C GLN A 427 -12.33 -4.74 -45.36
N LYS A 428 -12.18 -6.07 -45.28
CA LYS A 428 -12.10 -6.95 -46.47
C LYS A 428 -13.46 -7.11 -47.12
N GLU A 429 -14.51 -7.26 -46.32
CA GLU A 429 -15.90 -7.31 -46.78
C GLU A 429 -16.26 -5.99 -47.49
N ARG A 430 -15.92 -4.83 -46.91
CA ARG A 430 -16.01 -3.52 -47.60
C ARG A 430 -15.14 -3.42 -48.86
N LYS A 431 -13.98 -4.09 -48.91
CA LYS A 431 -13.08 -4.14 -50.08
C LYS A 431 -13.42 -5.26 -51.07
N SER A 432 -14.53 -5.96 -50.87
CA SER A 432 -15.14 -6.89 -51.82
C SER A 432 -16.39 -6.27 -52.44
N PRO A 433 -16.24 -5.30 -53.37
CA PRO A 433 -17.40 -4.75 -54.06
C PRO A 433 -18.05 -5.86 -54.90
N LYS A 434 -19.21 -6.35 -54.44
CA LYS A 434 -20.23 -6.83 -55.38
C LYS A 434 -20.45 -5.70 -56.36
N ILE A 435 -20.18 -5.93 -57.64
CA ILE A 435 -20.54 -4.98 -58.69
C ILE A 435 -22.06 -4.86 -58.65
N ALA A 436 -22.55 -3.73 -58.13
CA ALA A 436 -23.96 -3.42 -58.21
C ALA A 436 -24.34 -3.27 -59.68
N LYS A 437 -25.37 -4.00 -60.11
CA LYS A 437 -26.32 -3.42 -61.05
C LYS A 437 -27.43 -2.81 -60.21
N HIS A 438 -27.65 -1.53 -60.43
CA HIS A 438 -28.47 -0.66 -59.62
C HIS A 438 -29.53 -0.08 -60.54
N GLU A 439 -30.79 -0.40 -60.29
CA GLU A 439 -31.92 0.31 -60.91
C GLU A 439 -32.89 0.73 -59.79
N ILE A 440 -33.02 2.05 -59.68
CA ILE A 440 -34.04 2.87 -59.01
C ILE A 440 -34.98 3.34 -60.15
N PRO A 441 -36.28 3.75 -60.01
CA PRO A 441 -37.13 4.03 -58.84
C PRO A 441 -38.35 3.04 -58.73
N VAL A 442 -39.56 3.27 -58.13
CA VAL A 442 -40.43 4.47 -57.97
C VAL A 442 -41.46 4.35 -56.81
N GLU A 443 -41.58 5.45 -56.04
CA GLU A 443 -42.70 6.03 -55.24
C GLU A 443 -43.50 5.28 -54.15
N ASP A 444 -43.86 6.08 -53.13
CA ASP A 444 -44.85 5.84 -52.07
C ASP A 444 -46.30 5.77 -52.58
N SER A 445 -47.18 5.06 -51.86
CA SER A 445 -48.32 5.67 -51.11
C SER A 445 -49.13 4.64 -50.33
N MET A 446 -49.99 5.11 -49.41
CA MET A 446 -50.73 4.33 -48.39
C MET A 446 -52.18 3.98 -48.82
N ASP A 447 -52.90 3.25 -47.95
CA ASP A 447 -54.34 2.87 -47.98
C ASP A 447 -54.75 1.77 -49.00
N TYR A 448 -55.59 0.77 -48.69
CA TYR A 448 -56.18 0.30 -47.41
C TYR A 448 -56.53 -1.22 -47.47
N GLU A 449 -56.84 -1.79 -46.29
CA GLU A 449 -57.52 -3.08 -45.97
C GLU A 449 -57.47 -4.32 -46.90
N ASN A 450 -57.01 -5.44 -46.30
CA ASN A 450 -57.45 -6.85 -46.40
C ASN A 450 -57.70 -7.53 -47.77
N ASP A 451 -57.15 -8.74 -47.93
CA ASP A 451 -56.88 -9.42 -49.21
C ASP A 451 -58.10 -10.02 -49.96
N GLN A 452 -58.27 -9.65 -51.24
CA GLN A 452 -58.80 -10.54 -52.29
C GLN A 452 -58.62 -10.01 -53.74
N SER A 453 -57.77 -10.71 -54.54
CA SER A 453 -57.95 -11.24 -55.92
C SER A 453 -58.75 -10.46 -57.01
N PRO A 454 -58.45 -10.54 -58.35
CA PRO A 454 -58.02 -11.79 -59.03
C PRO A 454 -57.15 -11.69 -60.33
N SER A 455 -56.85 -12.87 -60.91
CA SER A 455 -56.81 -13.29 -62.35
C SER A 455 -56.54 -12.26 -63.48
N ALA A 456 -55.77 -12.53 -64.56
CA ALA A 456 -55.21 -13.78 -65.13
C ALA A 456 -53.98 -13.43 -66.05
N SER A 457 -53.27 -14.31 -66.75
CA SER A 457 -53.47 -15.73 -67.13
C SER A 457 -52.14 -16.44 -67.44
N ASN A 458 -52.22 -17.77 -67.67
CA ASN A 458 -51.19 -18.67 -68.21
C ASN A 458 -50.01 -19.07 -67.28
N LEU A 459 -49.56 -20.34 -67.23
CA LEU A 459 -50.27 -21.64 -67.34
C LEU A 459 -49.30 -22.79 -66.92
N THR A 460 -49.50 -23.35 -65.72
CA THR A 460 -49.16 -24.75 -65.33
C THR A 460 -47.70 -25.28 -65.33
N PRO A 461 -47.41 -26.42 -64.65
CA PRO A 461 -46.04 -26.83 -64.29
C PRO A 461 -45.65 -28.29 -64.66
N ALA A 462 -44.40 -28.67 -64.38
CA ALA A 462 -43.94 -30.03 -63.97
C ALA A 462 -42.54 -29.86 -63.33
N SER A 463 -42.14 -30.40 -62.15
CA SER A 463 -42.45 -31.60 -61.36
C SER A 463 -41.58 -32.83 -61.68
N THR A 464 -41.20 -33.58 -60.62
CA THR A 464 -40.76 -35.00 -60.59
C THR A 464 -39.47 -35.39 -61.36
N SER A 465 -38.69 -36.41 -60.99
CA SER A 465 -38.50 -37.17 -59.73
C SER A 465 -37.34 -38.18 -59.91
N LEU A 466 -37.00 -38.93 -58.86
CA LEU A 466 -36.26 -40.21 -58.87
C LEU A 466 -34.75 -40.20 -59.22
N GLU A 467 -33.97 -40.64 -58.23
CA GLU A 467 -33.21 -41.90 -58.23
C GLU A 467 -32.63 -42.46 -59.55
N THR A 468 -31.32 -42.79 -59.52
CA THR A 468 -30.91 -44.22 -59.59
C THR A 468 -29.45 -44.45 -59.18
N ASN A 469 -29.27 -45.44 -58.28
CA ASN A 469 -28.17 -46.42 -58.16
C ASN A 469 -26.75 -46.13 -58.67
N GLY A 470 -25.76 -46.38 -57.79
CA GLY A 470 -24.71 -47.41 -57.90
C GLY A 470 -23.82 -47.53 -59.16
N THR A 471 -22.55 -47.97 -59.07
CA THR A 471 -21.89 -48.66 -57.95
C THR A 471 -20.36 -48.54 -58.04
N ALA A 472 -19.67 -48.79 -56.92
CA ALA A 472 -18.21 -48.78 -56.72
C ALA A 472 -17.38 -49.54 -57.80
N LEU A 473 -16.07 -49.28 -57.95
CA LEU A 473 -15.04 -49.98 -57.16
C LEU A 473 -13.61 -49.41 -57.32
N LYS A 474 -12.87 -49.42 -56.19
CA LYS A 474 -11.41 -49.65 -56.02
C LYS A 474 -10.36 -48.63 -56.54
N GLN A 475 -9.74 -47.96 -55.54
CA GLN A 475 -8.32 -48.09 -55.09
C GLN A 475 -7.17 -47.54 -55.98
N SER A 476 -6.11 -46.90 -55.46
CA SER A 476 -5.78 -46.51 -54.06
C SER A 476 -4.75 -45.36 -53.96
N ARG A 477 -4.61 -44.77 -52.75
CA ARG A 477 -3.48 -43.94 -52.24
C ARG A 477 -3.13 -42.67 -53.06
N ALA A 478 -3.59 -41.46 -52.73
CA ALA A 478 -3.72 -40.74 -51.44
C ALA A 478 -2.39 -40.25 -50.82
N LYS A 479 -2.14 -38.93 -50.92
CA LYS A 479 -1.10 -38.15 -50.20
C LYS A 479 -1.41 -36.65 -50.33
N GLN A 480 -1.40 -35.90 -49.22
CA GLN A 480 -1.73 -34.45 -49.12
C GLN A 480 -3.21 -34.11 -49.46
N GLN A 481 -3.89 -33.10 -48.88
CA GLN A 481 -3.46 -32.07 -47.91
C GLN A 481 -4.64 -31.69 -46.96
N GLN A 482 -4.55 -32.03 -45.67
CA GLN A 482 -5.40 -31.62 -44.51
C GLN A 482 -4.81 -32.35 -43.26
N LEU A 483 -4.96 -31.96 -41.98
CA LEU A 483 -5.85 -31.03 -41.26
C LEU A 483 -5.04 -30.14 -40.27
N ILE A 484 -5.63 -29.03 -39.80
CA ILE A 484 -5.41 -28.38 -38.48
C ILE A 484 -6.79 -27.93 -37.98
N ASN A 485 -6.95 -27.74 -36.65
CA ASN A 485 -8.17 -27.63 -35.83
C ASN A 485 -8.66 -29.00 -35.31
N GLU A 486 -9.03 -29.19 -34.03
CA GLU A 486 -8.93 -28.30 -32.84
C GLU A 486 -8.97 -29.14 -31.52
N GLN A 487 -8.37 -28.59 -30.46
CA GLN A 487 -8.63 -28.72 -29.00
C GLN A 487 -8.93 -30.06 -28.25
N ASP A 488 -8.16 -30.20 -27.16
CA ASP A 488 -8.50 -30.47 -25.74
C ASP A 488 -8.94 -31.84 -25.17
N ASP A 489 -8.58 -32.00 -23.87
CA ASP A 489 -8.95 -32.94 -22.79
C ASP A 489 -9.03 -34.46 -23.08
N THR A 490 -8.27 -35.34 -22.41
CA THR A 490 -8.21 -35.53 -20.94
C THR A 490 -7.01 -36.39 -20.46
N ALA A 491 -6.64 -36.22 -19.18
CA ALA A 491 -6.10 -37.24 -18.24
C ALA A 491 -4.70 -37.89 -18.44
N SER A 492 -4.18 -38.39 -17.31
CA SER A 492 -2.98 -39.21 -17.07
C SER A 492 -2.78 -40.36 -18.09
N ASP A 493 -1.55 -40.82 -18.40
CA ASP A 493 -0.63 -41.37 -17.39
C ASP A 493 0.86 -41.53 -17.78
N ILE A 494 1.68 -41.75 -16.74
CA ILE A 494 3.03 -42.37 -16.65
C ILE A 494 3.50 -43.09 -17.96
N SER A 495 4.64 -42.76 -18.61
CA SER A 495 6.00 -43.15 -18.16
C SER A 495 7.13 -42.76 -19.15
N ASN A 496 8.33 -42.49 -18.59
CA ASN A 496 9.67 -42.81 -19.09
C ASN A 496 9.91 -43.20 -20.58
N ASN A 497 10.71 -42.41 -21.31
CA ASN A 497 12.12 -42.74 -21.64
C ASN A 497 12.75 -41.76 -22.67
N ILE A 498 13.72 -40.94 -22.25
CA ILE A 498 14.55 -40.13 -23.18
C ILE A 498 15.97 -40.73 -23.26
N VAL A 499 16.20 -41.57 -24.29
CA VAL A 499 17.54 -42.04 -24.66
C VAL A 499 17.80 -41.88 -26.16
N GLN A 500 18.48 -40.77 -26.49
CA GLN A 500 19.35 -40.56 -27.65
C GLN A 500 18.87 -40.93 -29.08
N LYS A 501 18.95 -39.94 -29.97
CA LYS A 501 19.97 -39.99 -31.05
C LYS A 501 20.34 -38.61 -31.61
N LYS A 502 21.65 -38.32 -31.60
CA LYS A 502 22.25 -37.15 -32.26
C LYS A 502 22.11 -37.28 -33.78
N ARG A 503 21.94 -36.15 -34.49
CA ARG A 503 22.19 -36.08 -35.94
C ARG A 503 23.36 -35.13 -36.21
N VAL A 504 24.24 -35.52 -37.15
CA VAL A 504 25.55 -34.91 -37.35
C VAL A 504 25.50 -33.83 -38.43
N ILE A 505 26.16 -32.70 -38.18
CA ILE A 505 26.50 -31.70 -39.21
C ILE A 505 28.01 -31.71 -39.40
N ARG A 506 28.47 -31.95 -40.64
CA ARG A 506 29.88 -31.82 -41.03
C ARG A 506 30.22 -30.34 -41.24
N ARG A 507 31.35 -29.87 -40.70
CA ARG A 507 32.02 -28.64 -41.14
C ARG A 507 33.36 -29.01 -41.78
N THR A 508 33.72 -28.32 -42.86
CA THR A 508 35.06 -28.34 -43.45
C THR A 508 36.07 -27.69 -42.49
N ARG A 509 37.36 -28.02 -42.62
CA ARG A 509 38.40 -27.61 -41.68
C ARG A 509 39.67 -27.19 -42.42
N ASP A 510 40.27 -26.10 -41.98
CA ASP A 510 41.54 -25.56 -42.51
C ASP A 510 42.71 -26.57 -42.28
N PRO A 511 43.59 -26.80 -43.27
CA PRO A 511 44.71 -27.74 -43.12
C PRO A 511 45.79 -27.37 -42.10
N ASN A 512 45.98 -26.09 -41.76
CA ASN A 512 47.25 -25.59 -41.19
C ASN A 512 47.30 -25.38 -39.66
N THR A 513 46.38 -25.99 -38.89
CA THR A 513 46.43 -25.93 -37.40
C THR A 513 47.19 -27.12 -36.78
N PRO A 514 48.18 -26.89 -35.89
CA PRO A 514 48.92 -27.97 -35.22
C PRO A 514 48.03 -28.89 -34.37
N LYS A 515 48.26 -30.20 -34.43
CA LYS A 515 47.50 -31.20 -33.68
C LYS A 515 47.88 -31.24 -32.20
N LEU A 516 47.01 -30.71 -31.34
CA LEU A 516 47.05 -31.01 -29.90
C LEU A 516 46.77 -32.51 -29.65
N LYS A 517 47.35 -33.07 -28.58
CA LYS A 517 47.10 -34.47 -28.17
C LYS A 517 45.67 -34.63 -27.65
N PRO A 518 45.03 -35.82 -27.80
CA PRO A 518 43.68 -36.06 -27.30
C PRO A 518 43.58 -35.79 -25.79
N GLY A 519 42.47 -35.18 -25.36
CA GLY A 519 42.13 -34.99 -23.94
C GLY A 519 42.42 -33.62 -23.33
N ARG A 520 43.10 -32.69 -24.04
CA ARG A 520 43.18 -31.27 -23.62
C ARG A 520 42.31 -30.39 -24.52
N LYS A 521 41.35 -29.68 -23.92
CA LYS A 521 40.71 -28.50 -24.53
C LYS A 521 41.81 -27.45 -24.82
N SER A 522 41.70 -26.69 -25.91
CA SER A 522 42.56 -25.52 -26.17
C SER A 522 42.26 -24.37 -25.18
N PHE A 523 43.08 -23.31 -25.18
CA PHE A 523 42.81 -22.11 -24.35
C PHE A 523 41.45 -21.49 -24.68
N GLU A 524 41.12 -21.36 -25.96
CA GLU A 524 39.84 -20.78 -26.40
C GLU A 524 38.64 -21.68 -26.08
N GLU A 525 38.82 -23.01 -26.06
CA GLU A 525 37.79 -23.95 -25.63
C GLU A 525 37.62 -23.98 -24.11
N HIS A 526 38.68 -23.74 -23.32
CA HIS A 526 38.53 -23.49 -21.87
C HIS A 526 37.82 -22.15 -21.63
N ARG A 527 38.24 -21.07 -22.31
CA ARG A 527 37.64 -19.74 -22.20
C ARG A 527 36.14 -19.76 -22.55
N ARG A 528 35.76 -20.41 -23.65
CA ARG A 528 34.35 -20.64 -24.00
C ARG A 528 33.65 -21.46 -22.92
N SER A 529 34.17 -22.64 -22.58
CA SER A 529 33.60 -23.53 -21.56
C SER A 529 33.50 -22.91 -20.15
N TYR A 530 34.25 -21.85 -19.87
CA TYR A 530 34.19 -21.05 -18.65
C TYR A 530 33.14 -19.94 -18.77
N LYS A 531 33.12 -19.18 -19.89
CA LYS A 531 32.05 -18.22 -20.18
C LYS A 531 30.67 -18.90 -20.20
N ASP A 532 30.56 -20.10 -20.75
CA ASP A 532 29.32 -20.89 -20.77
C ASP A 532 28.82 -21.19 -19.33
N LYS A 533 29.74 -21.48 -18.38
CA LYS A 533 29.41 -21.62 -16.94
C LYS A 533 28.96 -20.30 -16.31
N LEU A 534 29.59 -19.17 -16.65
CA LEU A 534 29.18 -17.85 -16.15
C LEU A 534 27.79 -17.45 -16.68
N VAL A 535 27.51 -17.72 -17.96
CA VAL A 535 26.17 -17.54 -18.55
C VAL A 535 25.14 -18.45 -17.85
N GLN A 536 25.51 -19.67 -17.47
CA GLN A 536 24.62 -20.57 -16.73
C GLN A 536 24.22 -20.01 -15.35
N VAL A 537 25.16 -19.42 -14.58
CA VAL A 537 24.84 -18.74 -13.31
C VAL A 537 23.95 -17.51 -13.56
N TRP A 538 24.26 -16.71 -14.58
CA TRP A 538 23.44 -15.56 -14.93
C TRP A 538 22.01 -15.96 -15.29
N SER A 539 21.82 -16.94 -16.18
CA SER A 539 20.49 -17.46 -16.56
C SER A 539 19.74 -18.09 -15.38
N ALA A 540 20.41 -18.89 -14.54
CA ALA A 540 19.78 -19.44 -13.35
C ALA A 540 19.28 -18.35 -12.37
N THR A 541 19.85 -17.14 -12.45
CA THR A 541 19.42 -15.97 -11.67
C THR A 541 18.35 -15.15 -12.40
N SER A 542 18.51 -14.88 -13.70
CA SER A 542 17.58 -14.06 -14.50
C SER A 542 16.28 -14.75 -14.86
N ASP A 543 16.30 -16.09 -14.89
CA ASP A 543 15.19 -16.92 -15.36
C ASP A 543 14.46 -17.57 -14.16
N LEU A 544 14.84 -17.21 -12.92
CA LEU A 544 14.28 -17.74 -11.68
C LEU A 544 12.84 -17.27 -11.47
N LYS A 545 11.90 -18.22 -11.60
CA LYS A 545 10.47 -18.00 -11.33
C LYS A 545 10.02 -18.66 -10.05
N MET A 546 9.24 -17.93 -9.27
CA MET A 546 8.54 -18.43 -8.09
C MET A 546 7.11 -17.88 -8.13
N ASN A 547 6.10 -18.75 -8.00
CA ASN A 547 4.69 -18.40 -8.14
C ASN A 547 4.40 -17.62 -9.45
N ASN A 548 4.92 -18.11 -10.58
CA ASN A 548 4.92 -17.51 -11.93
C ASN A 548 5.62 -16.13 -12.10
N ARG A 549 5.90 -15.40 -11.04
CA ARG A 549 6.67 -14.14 -11.06
C ARG A 549 8.16 -14.40 -11.28
N ASN A 550 8.84 -13.56 -12.07
CA ASN A 550 10.30 -13.56 -12.17
C ASN A 550 10.88 -12.74 -11.00
N LEU A 551 11.76 -13.35 -10.19
CA LEU A 551 12.34 -12.66 -9.03
C LEU A 551 13.39 -11.63 -9.45
N SER A 552 14.03 -11.83 -10.61
CA SER A 552 15.12 -10.97 -11.09
C SER A 552 14.69 -9.63 -11.68
N GLU A 553 13.38 -9.41 -11.85
CA GLU A 553 12.83 -8.30 -12.64
C GLU A 553 13.30 -6.92 -12.13
N ASN A 554 13.21 -6.68 -10.82
CA ASN A 554 13.69 -5.46 -10.16
C ASN A 554 15.23 -5.34 -10.08
N PHE A 555 15.95 -6.32 -10.63
CA PHE A 555 17.42 -6.37 -10.69
C PHE A 555 17.93 -6.33 -12.13
N LEU A 556 17.05 -6.33 -13.14
CA LEU A 556 17.46 -6.27 -14.55
C LEU A 556 18.10 -4.94 -14.90
N TYR A 557 17.54 -3.83 -14.42
CA TYR A 557 17.97 -2.47 -14.72
C TYR A 557 18.10 -1.63 -13.45
N LEU A 558 19.05 -0.71 -13.44
CA LEU A 558 19.16 0.29 -12.38
C LEU A 558 17.92 1.19 -12.25
N PRO A 559 17.51 1.55 -11.02
CA PRO A 559 16.44 2.53 -10.79
C PRO A 559 16.70 3.87 -11.51
N CYS A 560 15.65 4.47 -12.08
CA CYS A 560 15.78 5.72 -12.83
C CYS A 560 16.18 6.89 -11.91
N ASP A 561 17.29 7.57 -12.21
CA ASP A 561 17.80 8.76 -11.47
C ASP A 561 16.77 9.91 -11.36
N LYS A 562 15.81 10.01 -12.30
CA LYS A 562 14.74 11.01 -12.22
C LYS A 562 13.61 10.61 -11.28
N THR A 563 13.34 9.32 -11.15
CA THR A 563 12.25 8.75 -10.32
C THR A 563 12.73 8.51 -8.89
N TYR A 564 14.00 8.11 -8.73
CA TYR A 564 14.67 7.80 -7.47
C TYR A 564 16.00 8.59 -7.35
N PRO A 565 15.96 9.93 -7.34
CA PRO A 565 17.16 10.77 -7.31
C PRO A 565 17.95 10.63 -6.00
N ASP A 566 17.39 10.01 -4.97
CA ASP A 566 17.98 9.67 -3.68
C ASP A 566 18.63 8.27 -3.65
N TYR A 567 18.23 7.34 -4.53
CA TYR A 567 18.92 6.07 -4.73
C TYR A 567 20.42 6.29 -4.96
N TYR A 568 20.78 7.18 -5.88
CA TYR A 568 22.17 7.53 -6.21
C TYR A 568 22.88 8.40 -5.15
N LYS A 569 22.18 8.79 -4.07
CA LYS A 569 22.78 9.44 -2.89
C LYS A 569 23.09 8.43 -1.78
N ILE A 570 22.32 7.34 -1.71
CA ILE A 570 22.45 6.25 -0.74
C ILE A 570 23.40 5.18 -1.29
N VAL A 571 23.04 4.59 -2.43
CA VAL A 571 23.77 3.53 -3.13
C VAL A 571 24.95 4.11 -3.90
N LYS A 572 26.17 3.76 -3.46
CA LYS A 572 27.42 4.34 -3.97
C LYS A 572 28.04 3.59 -5.15
N ASN A 573 27.67 2.33 -5.36
CA ASN A 573 28.21 1.48 -6.42
C ASN A 573 27.07 0.79 -7.20
N PRO A 574 26.20 1.56 -7.88
CA PRO A 574 25.06 1.00 -8.60
C PRO A 574 25.52 0.04 -9.71
N ILE A 575 24.91 -1.14 -9.76
CA ILE A 575 25.09 -2.18 -10.78
C ILE A 575 23.79 -2.99 -10.91
N ASP A 576 23.52 -3.56 -12.10
CA ASP A 576 22.34 -4.39 -12.41
C ASP A 576 22.73 -5.67 -13.20
N LEU A 577 21.76 -6.57 -13.40
CA LEU A 577 21.96 -7.83 -14.11
C LEU A 577 22.31 -7.64 -15.59
N THR A 578 21.91 -6.55 -16.25
CA THR A 578 22.27 -6.32 -17.65
C THR A 578 23.73 -5.88 -17.81
N GLU A 579 24.25 -5.06 -16.90
CA GLU A 579 25.69 -4.76 -16.83
C GLU A 579 26.51 -6.00 -16.48
N ILE A 580 26.04 -6.84 -15.53
CA ILE A 580 26.67 -8.13 -15.23
C ILE A 580 26.67 -9.04 -16.48
N LYS A 581 25.55 -9.12 -17.22
CA LYS A 581 25.47 -9.87 -18.48
C LYS A 581 26.46 -9.36 -19.51
N ARG A 582 26.53 -8.04 -19.69
CA ARG A 582 27.43 -7.37 -20.63
C ARG A 582 28.90 -7.70 -20.32
N ARG A 583 29.28 -7.74 -19.03
CA ARG A 583 30.63 -8.16 -18.58
C ARG A 583 30.93 -9.62 -18.93
N ILE A 584 29.99 -10.55 -18.74
CA ILE A 584 30.13 -11.95 -19.16
C ILE A 584 30.26 -12.03 -20.69
N GLU A 585 29.45 -11.28 -21.42
CA GLU A 585 29.44 -11.29 -22.88
C GLU A 585 30.74 -10.72 -23.48
N ALA A 586 31.27 -9.65 -22.91
CA ALA A 586 32.56 -9.05 -23.28
C ALA A 586 33.79 -9.87 -22.83
N ASN A 587 33.63 -10.80 -21.87
CA ASN A 587 34.71 -11.49 -21.15
C ASN A 587 35.54 -10.53 -20.26
N GLU A 588 34.88 -9.59 -19.58
CA GLU A 588 35.53 -8.60 -18.71
C GLU A 588 35.87 -9.13 -17.30
N TYR A 589 35.20 -10.19 -16.84
CA TYR A 589 35.57 -10.89 -15.61
C TYR A 589 36.84 -11.73 -15.80
N ALA A 590 37.86 -11.50 -14.97
CA ALA A 590 39.09 -12.29 -14.93
C ALA A 590 38.98 -13.48 -13.96
N SER A 591 38.00 -13.48 -13.06
CA SER A 591 37.68 -14.58 -12.14
C SER A 591 36.17 -14.67 -11.82
N SER A 592 35.75 -15.80 -11.27
CA SER A 592 34.37 -16.07 -10.84
C SER A 592 34.01 -15.25 -9.61
N GLU A 593 35.02 -15.00 -8.78
CA GLU A 593 35.01 -14.24 -7.55
C GLU A 593 34.74 -12.75 -7.80
N GLU A 594 35.18 -12.20 -8.95
CA GLU A 594 34.80 -10.85 -9.39
C GLU A 594 33.33 -10.77 -9.79
N MET A 595 32.83 -11.74 -10.56
CA MET A 595 31.41 -11.80 -10.93
C MET A 595 30.52 -11.99 -9.69
N LEU A 596 30.89 -12.89 -8.78
CA LEU A 596 30.19 -13.12 -7.51
C LEU A 596 30.12 -11.83 -6.68
N LYS A 597 31.20 -11.06 -6.64
CA LYS A 597 31.24 -9.75 -5.96
C LYS A 597 30.29 -8.74 -6.59
N ASP A 598 30.16 -8.70 -7.92
CA ASP A 598 29.22 -7.81 -8.60
C ASP A 598 27.76 -8.19 -8.30
N PHE A 599 27.42 -9.49 -8.27
CA PHE A 599 26.11 -9.97 -7.77
C PHE A 599 25.86 -9.57 -6.31
N HIS A 600 26.80 -9.84 -5.39
CA HIS A 600 26.66 -9.40 -3.99
C HIS A 600 26.54 -7.88 -3.86
N THR A 601 27.21 -7.10 -4.71
CA THR A 601 27.09 -5.64 -4.72
C THR A 601 25.67 -5.23 -5.11
N MET A 602 25.12 -5.83 -6.18
CA MET A 602 23.74 -5.62 -6.62
C MET A 602 22.71 -5.95 -5.52
N PHE A 603 22.82 -7.11 -4.87
CA PHE A 603 21.90 -7.51 -3.79
C PHE A 603 22.04 -6.63 -2.54
N ASN A 604 23.27 -6.27 -2.15
CA ASN A 604 23.48 -5.37 -1.02
C ASN A 604 23.00 -3.94 -1.31
N ASN A 605 23.16 -3.42 -2.53
CA ASN A 605 22.58 -2.13 -2.94
C ASN A 605 21.04 -2.15 -2.79
N ALA A 606 20.40 -3.25 -3.21
CA ALA A 606 18.95 -3.42 -3.06
C ALA A 606 18.52 -3.46 -1.59
N ARG A 607 19.31 -4.09 -0.71
CA ARG A 607 19.07 -4.17 0.75
C ARG A 607 19.44 -2.91 1.54
N GLU A 608 20.37 -2.09 1.04
CA GLU A 608 20.75 -0.80 1.64
C GLU A 608 19.70 0.29 1.33
N TYR A 609 19.00 0.19 0.19
CA TYR A 609 17.97 1.14 -0.22
C TYR A 609 16.54 0.74 0.17
N ASN A 610 16.15 -0.53 -0.05
CA ASN A 610 14.78 -0.98 0.19
C ASN A 610 14.60 -1.46 1.64
N MET A 611 13.43 -1.23 2.23
CA MET A 611 13.15 -1.65 3.60
C MET A 611 13.23 -3.19 3.77
N PRO A 612 13.80 -3.70 4.88
CA PRO A 612 13.74 -5.13 5.21
C PRO A 612 12.32 -5.69 5.17
N GLY A 613 12.15 -6.82 4.49
CA GLY A 613 10.84 -7.46 4.28
C GLY A 613 10.02 -6.92 3.08
N SER A 614 10.47 -5.87 2.39
CA SER A 614 9.90 -5.50 1.08
C SER A 614 10.18 -6.58 0.02
N GLN A 615 9.36 -6.67 -1.03
CA GLN A 615 9.50 -7.72 -2.03
C GLN A 615 10.88 -7.73 -2.70
N ILE A 616 11.44 -6.56 -3.03
CA ILE A 616 12.78 -6.42 -3.62
C ILE A 616 13.87 -6.86 -2.61
N TYR A 617 13.71 -6.53 -1.32
CA TYR A 617 14.62 -7.01 -0.28
C TYR A 617 14.61 -8.56 -0.20
N MET A 618 13.43 -9.17 -0.27
CA MET A 618 13.27 -10.63 -0.22
C MET A 618 13.77 -11.34 -1.47
N ASP A 619 13.46 -10.81 -2.65
CA ASP A 619 13.97 -11.31 -3.92
C ASP A 619 15.50 -11.30 -3.94
N SER A 620 16.13 -10.27 -3.35
CA SER A 620 17.60 -10.19 -3.23
C SER A 620 18.20 -11.38 -2.47
N LEU A 621 17.53 -11.89 -1.44
CA LEU A 621 18.02 -13.01 -0.63
C LEU A 621 17.88 -14.34 -1.38
N ILE A 622 16.76 -14.54 -2.07
CA ILE A 622 16.48 -15.77 -2.83
C ILE A 622 17.37 -15.86 -4.08
N LEU A 623 17.56 -14.74 -4.78
CA LEU A 623 18.49 -14.66 -5.91
C LEU A 623 19.95 -14.86 -5.46
N GLU A 624 20.34 -14.31 -4.31
CA GLU A 624 21.68 -14.50 -3.76
C GLU A 624 21.96 -15.96 -3.34
N SER A 625 20.99 -16.68 -2.77
CA SER A 625 21.16 -18.11 -2.49
C SER A 625 21.31 -18.93 -3.78
N VAL A 626 20.55 -18.62 -4.83
CA VAL A 626 20.67 -19.28 -6.14
C VAL A 626 22.01 -18.96 -6.82
N VAL A 627 22.50 -17.71 -6.74
CA VAL A 627 23.84 -17.34 -7.22
C VAL A 627 24.92 -18.14 -6.46
N ASN A 628 24.87 -18.19 -5.13
CA ASN A 628 25.86 -18.92 -4.33
C ASN A 628 25.87 -20.43 -4.64
N ALA A 629 24.69 -21.06 -4.72
CA ALA A 629 24.56 -22.47 -5.05
C ALA A 629 25.10 -22.77 -6.46
N THR A 630 24.69 -22.00 -7.47
CA THR A 630 25.11 -22.22 -8.85
C THR A 630 26.59 -21.87 -9.10
N MET A 631 27.13 -20.84 -8.44
CA MET A 631 28.55 -20.48 -8.50
C MET A 631 29.47 -21.59 -7.97
N THR A 632 28.98 -22.46 -7.07
CA THR A 632 29.72 -23.64 -6.60
C THR A 632 30.08 -24.59 -7.76
N SER A 633 29.26 -24.65 -8.83
CA SER A 633 29.56 -25.43 -10.05
C SER A 633 30.62 -24.80 -10.97
N VAL A 634 30.93 -23.51 -10.78
CA VAL A 634 31.86 -22.75 -11.61
C VAL A 634 33.32 -23.07 -11.26
N THR A 635 33.59 -23.57 -10.04
CA THR A 635 34.87 -23.69 -9.31
C THR A 635 36.04 -24.42 -10.01
N GLU A 636 36.49 -23.89 -11.15
CA GLU A 636 37.84 -24.06 -11.68
C GLU A 636 38.49 -22.67 -11.74
N ASN A 637 39.60 -22.48 -11.00
CA ASN A 637 40.30 -21.19 -10.94
C ASN A 637 41.14 -20.98 -12.22
N VAL A 638 40.48 -20.56 -13.32
CA VAL A 638 41.08 -20.41 -14.65
C VAL A 638 41.68 -19.00 -14.84
N VAL A 639 42.96 -18.85 -14.56
CA VAL A 639 43.71 -17.60 -14.83
C VAL A 639 43.88 -17.40 -16.35
N LEU A 640 43.00 -16.61 -16.96
CA LEU A 640 43.01 -16.29 -18.40
C LEU A 640 44.00 -15.16 -18.77
N VAL A 641 45.31 -15.38 -18.60
CA VAL A 641 46.36 -14.43 -19.01
C VAL A 641 47.24 -15.01 -20.11
N ALA A 642 47.31 -14.33 -21.25
CA ALA A 642 48.25 -14.63 -22.34
C ALA A 642 49.48 -13.70 -22.29
N PRO A 643 50.70 -14.19 -22.58
CA PRO A 643 51.91 -13.37 -22.57
C PRO A 643 52.02 -12.43 -23.79
N PRO A 644 52.68 -11.26 -23.68
CA PRO A 644 52.67 -10.23 -24.72
C PRO A 644 53.69 -10.46 -25.85
N VAL A 645 53.19 -10.47 -27.09
CA VAL A 645 53.94 -10.31 -28.36
C VAL A 645 53.00 -9.57 -29.33
N GLY A 646 53.38 -8.58 -30.13
CA GLY A 646 54.63 -7.82 -30.29
C GLY A 646 54.39 -6.66 -31.28
N ARG A 647 55.18 -5.58 -31.23
CA ARG A 647 55.03 -4.36 -32.08
C ARG A 647 55.08 -4.71 -33.60
N TYR A 648 54.46 -3.97 -34.53
CA TYR A 648 54.78 -2.57 -34.90
C TYR A 648 53.71 -1.85 -35.76
N GLU A 649 53.67 -0.51 -35.61
CA GLU A 649 53.29 0.61 -36.54
C GLU A 649 52.22 0.49 -37.67
N GLY A 650 51.45 1.53 -38.01
CA GLY A 650 51.27 2.83 -37.33
C GLY A 650 50.60 3.99 -38.14
N LYS A 651 49.96 4.92 -37.40
CA LYS A 651 49.69 6.37 -37.69
C LYS A 651 48.89 6.84 -38.93
N SER A 652 47.72 7.45 -38.68
CA SER A 652 47.19 8.71 -39.29
C SER A 652 45.79 9.03 -38.68
N ARG A 653 45.32 10.25 -38.34
CA ARG A 653 45.90 11.62 -38.21
C ARG A 653 44.92 12.51 -37.40
N TYR A 654 45.45 13.44 -36.58
CA TYR A 654 44.81 14.66 -36.00
C TYR A 654 43.53 14.50 -35.12
N GLN A 655 43.23 15.37 -34.13
CA GLN A 655 43.93 16.53 -33.56
C GLN A 655 43.78 16.57 -32.00
N ARG A 656 44.49 17.44 -31.28
CA ARG A 656 44.60 17.44 -29.79
C ARG A 656 44.66 18.87 -29.20
N VAL A 657 44.76 18.95 -27.86
CA VAL A 657 45.25 20.03 -26.95
C VAL A 657 44.11 20.74 -26.20
N SER A 658 44.08 20.87 -24.86
CA SER A 658 44.94 20.42 -23.72
C SER A 658 44.03 20.11 -22.50
N GLU A 659 44.35 19.29 -21.49
CA GLU A 659 45.54 19.22 -20.59
C GLU A 659 45.72 20.54 -19.77
N ALA A 660 46.10 20.55 -18.49
CA ALA A 660 46.80 19.57 -17.64
C ALA A 660 46.38 19.72 -16.13
N GLU A 661 46.90 19.02 -15.11
CA GLU A 661 48.01 18.05 -15.00
C GLU A 661 47.90 17.17 -13.72
N GLN A 662 48.49 15.97 -13.73
CA GLN A 662 48.92 15.23 -12.52
C GLN A 662 50.25 14.50 -12.81
N PRO A 663 51.23 14.49 -11.89
CA PRO A 663 52.40 13.60 -11.95
C PRO A 663 52.23 12.34 -11.07
N SER A 664 52.76 11.21 -11.55
CA SER A 664 52.69 9.88 -10.92
C SER A 664 54.06 9.44 -10.31
N PRO A 665 54.16 8.33 -9.54
CA PRO A 665 55.03 8.29 -8.35
C PRO A 665 56.31 7.41 -8.40
N ARG A 666 57.08 7.47 -7.28
CA ARG A 666 58.18 6.59 -6.81
C ARG A 666 59.59 6.95 -7.35
N PRO A 667 60.72 6.59 -6.67
CA PRO A 667 60.88 5.57 -5.60
C PRO A 667 61.73 6.02 -4.37
N VAL A 668 62.36 5.02 -3.69
CA VAL A 668 63.44 5.07 -2.66
C VAL A 668 63.00 4.91 -1.18
N LYS A 669 63.90 4.32 -0.38
CA LYS A 669 63.80 3.97 1.06
C LYS A 669 64.60 4.96 1.93
N GLU A 670 64.60 4.76 3.25
CA GLU A 670 65.52 5.39 4.24
C GLU A 670 65.28 6.89 4.51
N ASN A 671 65.69 7.48 5.64
CA ASN A 671 65.83 6.96 7.02
C ASN A 671 65.75 8.13 8.02
N VAL A 672 65.15 7.88 9.20
CA VAL A 672 65.53 8.43 10.52
C VAL A 672 65.54 9.96 10.77
N SER A 673 65.02 10.35 11.95
CA SER A 673 65.30 11.58 12.73
C SER A 673 64.64 12.93 12.31
N LYS A 674 64.27 13.84 13.23
CA LYS A 674 64.21 13.80 14.72
C LYS A 674 63.34 14.94 15.31
N VAL A 675 62.51 14.62 16.32
CA VAL A 675 62.39 15.29 17.66
C VAL A 675 62.00 16.80 17.70
N LEU A 676 61.00 17.24 18.47
CA LEU A 676 60.86 17.39 19.95
C LEU A 676 59.34 17.38 20.34
N ARG A 677 58.85 17.00 21.55
CA ARG A 677 59.40 16.27 22.72
C ARG A 677 58.30 15.91 23.75
N VAL A 678 58.59 14.91 24.61
CA VAL A 678 58.19 14.77 26.06
C VAL A 678 56.71 14.54 26.41
N ALA A 679 56.33 13.64 27.32
CA ALA A 679 56.95 12.42 27.90
C ALA A 679 55.80 11.56 28.50
N GLY A 680 55.83 10.23 28.57
CA GLY A 680 56.64 9.37 29.45
C GLY A 680 55.69 8.54 30.34
N ASN A 681 55.95 7.32 30.83
CA ASN A 681 57.12 6.43 30.78
C ASN A 681 56.67 4.95 30.71
N SER A 682 57.59 4.03 30.40
CA SER A 682 57.44 2.57 30.56
C SER A 682 58.79 1.96 30.95
N PRO A 683 58.81 0.89 31.76
CA PRO A 683 59.55 -0.32 31.35
C PRO A 683 58.91 -1.65 31.84
N ALA A 684 59.42 -2.86 31.56
CA ALA A 684 59.97 -3.53 30.35
C ALA A 684 60.52 -4.95 30.75
N PHE A 685 61.07 -5.73 29.79
CA PHE A 685 61.85 -7.00 29.95
C PHE A 685 61.08 -8.30 30.37
N ASN A 686 61.53 -9.55 30.07
CA ASN A 686 62.18 -10.10 28.85
C ASN A 686 62.36 -11.66 28.91
N ILE A 687 62.31 -12.34 27.73
CA ILE A 687 63.19 -13.46 27.24
C ILE A 687 63.25 -14.88 27.94
N ALA A 688 63.23 -15.92 27.07
CA ALA A 688 63.83 -17.29 27.15
C ALA A 688 63.28 -18.48 28.00
N ALA A 689 62.67 -19.45 27.29
CA ALA A 689 63.12 -20.84 26.99
C ALA A 689 63.60 -21.89 28.05
N ARG A 690 63.21 -23.16 27.76
CA ARG A 690 63.79 -24.51 28.09
C ARG A 690 63.36 -25.31 29.36
N ASN A 691 62.71 -26.45 29.05
CA ASN A 691 62.95 -27.84 29.52
C ASN A 691 62.72 -28.31 30.99
N ASN A 692 61.74 -29.23 31.12
CA ASN A 692 61.79 -30.57 31.75
C ASN A 692 61.76 -30.80 33.30
N LEU A 693 60.85 -31.72 33.69
CA LEU A 693 60.81 -32.57 34.92
C LEU A 693 60.54 -31.83 36.27
N GLU A 694 59.85 -32.36 37.29
CA GLU A 694 59.02 -33.59 37.42
C GLU A 694 57.97 -33.49 38.59
N PHE A 695 57.08 -34.49 38.67
CA PHE A 695 56.02 -34.76 39.67
C PHE A 695 56.05 -34.08 41.07
N ARG A 696 54.91 -33.46 41.48
CA ARG A 696 53.88 -34.05 42.40
C ARG A 696 52.69 -33.09 42.68
N SER A 697 51.50 -33.66 42.84
CA SER A 697 50.24 -33.00 43.27
C SER A 697 50.07 -33.06 44.81
N PRO A 698 49.03 -32.45 45.46
CA PRO A 698 47.90 -31.67 44.92
C PRO A 698 47.58 -30.34 45.67
N VAL A 699 46.61 -29.56 45.16
CA VAL A 699 45.42 -28.99 45.85
C VAL A 699 44.60 -28.13 44.85
N ILE A 700 43.31 -27.92 45.12
CA ILE A 700 42.31 -27.42 44.16
C ILE A 700 42.13 -25.89 44.23
N ALA A 701 42.16 -25.23 43.07
CA ALA A 701 41.44 -23.99 42.81
C ALA A 701 40.88 -24.03 41.36
N ARG A 702 39.60 -23.72 41.17
CA ARG A 702 38.92 -23.88 39.86
C ARG A 702 38.99 -22.59 39.04
N GLY A 703 39.72 -22.62 37.93
CA GLY A 703 39.56 -21.68 36.81
C GLY A 703 38.71 -22.31 35.70
N ALA A 704 37.89 -21.52 35.00
CA ALA A 704 37.02 -22.05 33.95
C ALA A 704 37.81 -22.53 32.71
N PRO A 705 37.46 -23.67 32.10
CA PRO A 705 38.09 -24.13 30.87
C PRO A 705 37.66 -23.25 29.68
N LYS A 706 38.58 -23.01 28.74
CA LYS A 706 38.22 -22.43 27.44
C LYS A 706 37.37 -23.43 26.66
N GLN A 707 36.28 -22.96 26.08
CA GLN A 707 35.43 -23.76 25.19
C GLN A 707 36.25 -24.17 23.95
N LEU A 708 36.36 -25.48 23.73
CA LEU A 708 36.82 -26.06 22.46
C LEU A 708 35.67 -26.05 21.46
N SER A 709 35.98 -26.02 20.16
CA SER A 709 34.96 -26.02 19.11
C SER A 709 34.19 -27.35 19.04
N ARG A 710 33.01 -27.34 18.41
CA ARG A 710 32.12 -28.51 18.30
C ARG A 710 32.82 -29.69 17.61
N GLU A 711 33.66 -29.41 16.61
CA GLU A 711 34.48 -30.43 15.94
C GLU A 711 35.53 -31.02 16.88
N HIS A 712 36.20 -30.22 17.72
CA HIS A 712 37.18 -30.74 18.69
C HIS A 712 36.54 -31.67 19.72
N GLN A 713 35.31 -31.39 20.15
CA GLN A 713 34.58 -32.24 21.09
C GLN A 713 34.18 -33.58 20.45
N GLN A 714 33.65 -33.54 19.23
CA GLN A 714 33.30 -34.75 18.46
C GLN A 714 34.56 -35.58 18.10
N MET A 715 35.65 -34.92 17.71
CA MET A 715 36.94 -35.57 17.43
C MET A 715 37.55 -36.24 18.67
N SER A 716 37.36 -35.68 19.88
CA SER A 716 37.76 -36.37 21.12
C SER A 716 36.95 -37.65 21.32
N ALA A 717 35.61 -37.59 21.27
CA ALA A 717 34.76 -38.75 21.49
C ALA A 717 35.05 -39.92 20.51
N ILE A 718 35.33 -39.60 19.24
CA ILE A 718 35.73 -40.58 18.22
C ILE A 718 37.13 -41.14 18.51
N TYR A 719 38.08 -40.29 18.92
CA TYR A 719 39.43 -40.71 19.31
C TYR A 719 39.41 -41.64 20.54
N ASP A 720 38.67 -41.27 21.58
CA ASP A 720 38.54 -42.03 22.82
C ASP A 720 37.89 -43.41 22.57
N SER A 721 36.88 -43.47 21.69
CA SER A 721 36.28 -44.74 21.23
C SER A 721 37.27 -45.61 20.44
N LEU A 722 38.10 -45.03 19.57
CA LEU A 722 39.16 -45.73 18.82
C LEU A 722 40.33 -46.19 19.71
N VAL A 723 40.52 -45.56 20.87
CA VAL A 723 41.49 -45.98 21.90
C VAL A 723 40.96 -47.12 22.75
N ALA A 724 39.66 -47.14 23.04
CA ALA A 724 39.02 -48.22 23.82
C ALA A 724 38.91 -49.55 23.05
N HIS A 725 38.86 -49.51 21.72
CA HIS A 725 38.59 -50.70 20.90
C HIS A 725 39.82 -51.61 20.71
N GLN A 726 39.67 -52.89 21.07
CA GLN A 726 40.68 -53.94 20.87
C GLN A 726 40.19 -54.99 19.87
N SER A 727 41.10 -55.57 19.09
CA SER A 727 40.77 -56.71 18.21
C SER A 727 40.57 -58.00 19.04
N PRO A 728 39.95 -59.06 18.46
CA PRO A 728 39.79 -60.36 19.12
C PRO A 728 41.11 -61.01 19.57
N GLU A 729 42.25 -60.65 18.96
CA GLU A 729 43.59 -61.08 19.38
C GLU A 729 44.26 -60.11 20.39
N GLY A 730 43.49 -59.24 21.05
CA GLY A 730 43.95 -58.34 22.11
C GLY A 730 44.79 -57.14 21.64
N ARG A 731 44.70 -56.74 20.36
CA ARG A 731 45.50 -55.62 19.84
C ARG A 731 44.74 -54.30 19.93
N ILE A 732 45.33 -53.33 20.63
CA ILE A 732 44.79 -51.96 20.76
C ILE A 732 44.96 -51.22 19.43
N LEU A 733 43.84 -50.90 18.77
CA LEU A 733 43.82 -50.41 17.38
C LEU A 733 44.41 -49.00 17.21
N SER A 734 44.27 -48.13 18.21
CA SER A 734 44.86 -46.78 18.21
C SER A 734 46.38 -46.77 17.98
N THR A 735 47.10 -47.80 18.42
CA THR A 735 48.56 -47.95 18.21
C THR A 735 48.95 -48.12 16.74
N VAL A 736 48.06 -48.72 15.93
CA VAL A 736 48.23 -48.87 14.47
C VAL A 736 47.78 -47.58 13.78
N PHE A 737 46.62 -47.06 14.16
CA PHE A 737 46.08 -45.80 13.63
C PHE A 737 47.04 -44.62 13.83
N MET A 738 47.75 -44.56 14.96
CA MET A 738 48.77 -43.55 15.23
C MET A 738 49.94 -43.57 14.24
N LYS A 739 50.32 -44.73 13.71
CA LYS A 739 51.47 -44.93 12.81
C LYS A 739 51.17 -44.72 11.33
N LEU A 740 49.91 -44.56 10.94
CA LEU A 740 49.54 -44.27 9.55
C LEU A 740 50.04 -42.87 9.12
N PRO A 741 50.47 -42.67 7.86
CA PRO A 741 50.75 -41.33 7.33
C PRO A 741 49.51 -40.43 7.37
N SER A 742 49.68 -39.12 7.57
CA SER A 742 48.57 -38.18 7.76
C SER A 742 47.56 -38.18 6.60
N LYS A 743 48.01 -38.31 5.34
CA LYS A 743 47.12 -38.49 4.18
C LYS A 743 46.26 -39.75 4.28
N THR A 744 46.82 -40.85 4.77
CA THR A 744 46.12 -42.13 4.94
C THR A 744 45.10 -42.06 6.08
N LYS A 745 45.43 -41.37 7.19
CA LYS A 745 44.45 -41.11 8.27
C LYS A 745 43.27 -40.29 7.76
N ASN A 746 43.53 -39.22 7.01
CA ASN A 746 42.46 -38.37 6.49
C ASN A 746 41.58 -39.10 5.46
N SER A 747 42.15 -39.93 4.58
CA SER A 747 41.35 -40.80 3.70
C SER A 747 40.49 -41.75 4.52
N LEU A 748 41.08 -42.49 5.46
CA LEU A 748 40.35 -43.48 6.26
C LEU A 748 39.26 -42.83 7.13
N PHE A 749 39.47 -41.61 7.63
CA PHE A 749 38.43 -40.83 8.30
C PHE A 749 37.29 -40.47 7.34
N ILE A 750 37.57 -40.00 6.13
CA ILE A 750 36.55 -39.70 5.12
C ILE A 750 35.78 -40.98 4.74
N ASP A 751 36.48 -42.10 4.51
CA ASP A 751 35.88 -43.39 4.15
C ASP A 751 34.99 -43.96 5.27
N ILE A 752 35.40 -43.81 6.55
CA ILE A 752 34.61 -44.22 7.72
C ILE A 752 33.40 -43.29 7.92
N PHE A 753 33.59 -41.98 7.81
CA PHE A 753 32.50 -41.00 7.97
C PHE A 753 31.46 -41.12 6.86
N ALA A 754 31.89 -41.43 5.62
CA ALA A 754 31.01 -41.76 4.51
C ALA A 754 30.24 -43.06 4.75
N LYS A 755 30.87 -44.11 5.30
CA LYS A 755 30.19 -45.38 5.63
C LYS A 755 29.20 -45.26 6.78
N MET A 756 29.57 -44.57 7.87
CA MET A 756 28.62 -44.27 8.95
C MET A 756 27.47 -43.36 8.46
N SER A 757 27.70 -42.59 7.40
CA SER A 757 26.67 -41.81 6.71
C SER A 757 25.81 -42.61 5.72
N SER A 758 26.05 -43.91 5.50
CA SER A 758 25.38 -44.73 4.48
C SER A 758 24.59 -45.93 5.02
N GLU A 759 24.40 -46.07 6.34
CA GLU A 759 23.66 -47.19 6.96
C GLU A 759 22.27 -46.79 7.50
N THR A 760 21.76 -45.62 7.12
CA THR A 760 20.34 -45.24 7.19
C THR A 760 19.81 -44.93 5.79
N ASP A 761 18.56 -45.31 5.51
CA ASP A 761 17.91 -45.03 4.22
C ASP A 761 17.56 -43.54 4.09
N LYS A 762 18.52 -42.75 3.63
CA LYS A 762 18.42 -41.29 3.46
C LYS A 762 17.56 -40.86 2.27
N SER A 763 16.65 -41.70 1.77
CA SER A 763 15.69 -41.31 0.75
C SER A 763 14.49 -40.51 1.30
N VAL A 764 14.22 -40.62 2.61
CA VAL A 764 13.04 -40.03 3.28
C VAL A 764 13.42 -39.29 4.57
N ILE A 765 12.77 -38.15 4.82
CA ILE A 765 12.75 -37.38 6.09
C ILE A 765 11.38 -37.54 6.74
N LYS A 766 11.31 -37.89 8.02
CA LYS A 766 10.07 -37.92 8.81
C LYS A 766 9.85 -36.59 9.52
N LEU A 767 8.86 -35.84 9.04
CA LEU A 767 8.42 -34.59 9.66
C LEU A 767 7.18 -34.85 10.51
N VAL A 768 7.28 -34.58 11.81
CA VAL A 768 6.09 -34.55 12.69
C VAL A 768 5.70 -33.09 12.94
N ILE A 769 4.40 -32.80 12.90
CA ILE A 769 3.83 -31.48 13.21
C ILE A 769 2.87 -31.63 14.39
N ILE A 770 3.05 -30.87 15.47
CA ILE A 770 2.13 -30.90 16.63
C ILE A 770 1.13 -29.74 16.56
N GLY A 771 -0.16 -30.09 16.66
CA GLY A 771 -1.32 -29.22 16.49
C GLY A 771 -1.72 -29.07 15.01
N SER A 772 -2.96 -28.62 14.79
CA SER A 772 -3.58 -28.43 13.47
C SER A 772 -4.22 -27.04 13.29
N GLY A 773 -3.74 -26.06 14.05
CA GLY A 773 -4.08 -24.64 13.86
C GLY A 773 -3.38 -24.01 12.65
N PRO A 774 -3.64 -22.71 12.35
CA PRO A 774 -3.16 -22.03 11.15
C PRO A 774 -1.65 -22.21 10.86
N THR A 775 -0.78 -22.16 11.87
CA THR A 775 0.67 -22.38 11.69
C THR A 775 1.03 -23.79 11.26
N ALA A 776 0.37 -24.80 11.81
CA ALA A 776 0.62 -26.19 11.43
C ALA A 776 0.13 -26.47 10.01
N LEU A 777 -1.04 -25.93 9.64
CA LEU A 777 -1.60 -26.05 8.31
C LEU A 777 -0.79 -25.25 7.26
N GLY A 778 -0.27 -24.07 7.61
CA GLY A 778 0.65 -23.31 6.75
C GLY A 778 1.99 -24.03 6.51
N ALA A 779 2.50 -24.74 7.52
CA ALA A 779 3.67 -25.60 7.36
C ALA A 779 3.36 -26.83 6.48
N LEU A 780 2.26 -27.55 6.76
CA LEU A 780 1.80 -28.70 5.97
C LEU A 780 1.61 -28.34 4.49
N HIS A 781 0.97 -27.19 4.24
CA HIS A 781 0.77 -26.60 2.92
C HIS A 781 2.08 -26.35 2.19
N ARG A 782 3.03 -25.68 2.84
CA ARG A 782 4.32 -25.36 2.21
C ARG A 782 5.14 -26.60 1.90
N ILE A 783 5.11 -27.63 2.76
CA ILE A 783 5.74 -28.92 2.48
C ILE A 783 5.15 -29.56 1.22
N HIS A 784 3.81 -29.59 1.08
CA HIS A 784 3.16 -30.11 -0.11
C HIS A 784 3.49 -29.31 -1.38
N GLN A 785 3.55 -27.97 -1.30
CA GLN A 785 4.02 -27.13 -2.41
C GLN A 785 5.45 -27.48 -2.84
N LEU A 786 6.39 -27.57 -1.89
CA LEU A 786 7.80 -27.84 -2.22
C LEU A 786 8.01 -29.29 -2.71
N GLN A 787 7.25 -30.26 -2.22
CA GLN A 787 7.26 -31.62 -2.75
C GLN A 787 6.65 -31.70 -4.16
N GLY A 788 5.49 -31.08 -4.39
CA GLY A 788 4.83 -31.05 -5.70
C GLY A 788 5.64 -30.31 -6.78
N ALA A 789 6.37 -29.27 -6.39
CA ALA A 789 7.28 -28.53 -7.27
C ALA A 789 8.66 -29.21 -7.44
N GLY A 790 8.94 -30.33 -6.77
CA GLY A 790 10.24 -31.02 -6.83
C GLY A 790 11.40 -30.23 -6.24
N CYS A 791 11.13 -29.32 -5.30
CA CYS A 791 12.12 -28.43 -4.68
C CYS A 791 12.87 -29.05 -3.50
N LEU A 792 12.49 -30.25 -3.04
CA LEU A 792 13.14 -30.95 -1.93
C LEU A 792 14.05 -32.08 -2.45
N GLU A 793 15.29 -32.14 -1.96
CA GLU A 793 16.27 -33.18 -2.35
C GLU A 793 15.88 -34.60 -1.87
N GLN A 794 15.06 -34.68 -0.82
CA GLN A 794 14.62 -35.92 -0.18
C GLN A 794 13.09 -35.92 -0.06
N LYS A 795 12.45 -37.10 -0.11
CA LYS A 795 11.01 -37.20 0.15
C LYS A 795 10.76 -36.80 1.61
N VAL A 796 9.74 -35.99 1.87
CA VAL A 796 9.25 -35.78 3.25
C VAL A 796 7.98 -36.63 3.45
N GLU A 797 7.91 -37.31 4.59
CA GLU A 797 6.70 -37.97 5.09
C GLU A 797 6.21 -37.19 6.30
N VAL A 798 5.00 -36.64 6.22
CA VAL A 798 4.45 -35.72 7.22
C VAL A 798 3.39 -36.41 8.07
N THR A 799 3.48 -36.28 9.39
CA THR A 799 2.41 -36.65 10.32
C THR A 799 2.05 -35.48 11.23
N VAL A 800 0.84 -34.95 11.07
CA VAL A 800 0.21 -33.96 11.94
C VAL A 800 -0.47 -34.69 13.11
N VAL A 801 -0.18 -34.26 14.33
CA VAL A 801 -0.75 -34.84 15.56
C VAL A 801 -1.63 -33.79 16.24
N GLU A 802 -2.91 -34.10 16.40
CA GLU A 802 -3.90 -33.21 17.02
C GLU A 802 -4.67 -33.95 18.11
N ARG A 803 -4.86 -33.30 19.27
CA ARG A 803 -5.59 -33.87 20.41
C ARG A 803 -7.11 -33.74 20.25
N GLU A 804 -7.56 -32.73 19.51
CA GLU A 804 -8.97 -32.49 19.21
C GLU A 804 -9.47 -33.38 18.06
N SER A 805 -10.78 -33.38 17.78
CA SER A 805 -11.41 -34.15 16.70
C SER A 805 -11.41 -33.47 15.33
N SER A 806 -10.98 -32.20 15.24
CA SER A 806 -10.99 -31.42 13.99
C SER A 806 -9.98 -30.28 14.03
N ALA A 807 -9.66 -29.72 12.86
CA ALA A 807 -8.62 -28.70 12.71
C ALA A 807 -9.07 -27.26 13.06
N GLY A 808 -8.08 -26.37 13.21
CA GLY A 808 -8.26 -24.93 13.48
C GLY A 808 -7.67 -24.44 14.81
N GLY A 809 -7.65 -25.28 15.85
CA GLY A 809 -7.09 -24.93 17.16
C GLY A 809 -7.83 -23.76 17.81
N LEU A 810 -7.16 -22.61 17.95
CA LEU A 810 -7.81 -21.37 18.46
C LEU A 810 -8.64 -20.64 17.39
N ALA A 811 -8.54 -21.01 16.12
CA ALA A 811 -9.38 -20.50 15.04
C ALA A 811 -10.55 -21.46 14.71
N THR A 812 -11.01 -22.24 15.69
CA THR A 812 -12.13 -23.17 15.57
C THR A 812 -13.45 -22.50 16.00
N THR A 813 -14.56 -22.96 15.41
CA THR A 813 -15.93 -22.61 15.81
C THR A 813 -16.61 -23.85 16.38
N ILE A 814 -17.30 -23.70 17.52
CA ILE A 814 -18.03 -24.74 18.23
C ILE A 814 -19.52 -24.44 18.20
N THR A 815 -20.34 -25.39 17.78
CA THR A 815 -21.81 -25.30 17.91
C THR A 815 -22.26 -25.92 19.23
N ASP A 816 -23.10 -25.23 19.99
CA ASP A 816 -23.63 -25.69 21.27
C ASP A 816 -24.85 -26.63 21.11
N SER A 817 -25.30 -27.23 22.22
CA SER A 817 -26.45 -28.15 22.24
C SER A 817 -27.80 -27.49 21.91
N SER A 818 -27.85 -26.16 21.82
CA SER A 818 -29.02 -25.38 21.38
C SER A 818 -28.89 -24.90 19.93
N GLY A 819 -27.80 -25.26 19.24
CA GLY A 819 -27.54 -24.95 17.83
C GLY A 819 -26.97 -23.55 17.57
N PHE A 820 -26.51 -22.83 18.58
CA PHE A 820 -25.76 -21.58 18.39
C PHE A 820 -24.29 -21.89 18.13
N SER A 821 -23.66 -21.16 17.21
CA SER A 821 -22.24 -21.36 16.89
C SER A 821 -21.39 -20.24 17.47
N TRP A 822 -20.23 -20.61 18.01
CA TRP A 822 -19.35 -19.77 18.80
C TRP A 822 -17.90 -19.92 18.34
N ASP A 823 -17.32 -18.86 17.78
CA ASP A 823 -15.88 -18.81 17.50
C ASP A 823 -15.08 -18.79 18.81
N LEU A 824 -13.88 -19.38 18.82
CA LEU A 824 -12.97 -19.33 19.97
C LEU A 824 -12.24 -17.98 20.11
N GLY A 825 -13.04 -16.91 20.22
CA GLY A 825 -12.63 -15.50 20.15
C GLY A 825 -12.94 -14.86 18.80
N VAL A 826 -12.99 -13.54 18.72
CA VAL A 826 -13.35 -12.83 17.47
C VAL A 826 -12.29 -12.99 16.39
N HIS A 827 -12.72 -13.49 15.23
CA HIS A 827 -11.92 -13.60 14.02
C HIS A 827 -12.56 -12.78 12.88
N VAL A 828 -11.71 -12.12 12.08
CA VAL A 828 -12.12 -11.34 10.90
C VAL A 828 -11.14 -11.62 9.75
N THR A 829 -11.63 -11.61 8.51
CA THR A 829 -10.81 -11.79 7.29
C THR A 829 -11.16 -10.70 6.26
N GLY A 830 -10.76 -10.89 4.99
CA GLY A 830 -11.07 -9.97 3.89
C GLY A 830 -9.87 -9.18 3.39
N THR A 831 -8.97 -8.79 4.29
CA THR A 831 -7.68 -8.16 3.96
C THR A 831 -6.53 -8.87 4.68
N SER A 832 -5.39 -8.96 4.01
CA SER A 832 -4.13 -9.52 4.52
C SER A 832 -2.99 -9.13 3.59
N ARG A 833 -1.80 -8.87 4.14
CA ARG A 833 -0.59 -8.58 3.36
C ARG A 833 0.12 -9.84 2.80
N TYR A 834 -0.43 -11.03 3.05
CA TYR A 834 0.11 -12.30 2.56
C TYR A 834 -0.86 -12.87 1.50
N PRO A 835 -0.57 -12.74 0.20
CA PRO A 835 -1.49 -13.16 -0.86
C PRO A 835 -1.83 -14.65 -0.80
N GLU A 836 -0.88 -15.50 -0.40
CA GLU A 836 -1.10 -16.96 -0.30
C GLU A 836 -2.11 -17.34 0.78
N PHE A 837 -2.18 -16.58 1.88
CA PHE A 837 -3.23 -16.76 2.89
C PHE A 837 -4.61 -16.41 2.32
N LEU A 838 -4.72 -15.29 1.59
CA LEU A 838 -5.97 -14.91 0.93
C LEU A 838 -6.41 -15.95 -0.10
N ARG A 839 -5.48 -16.39 -0.95
CA ARG A 839 -5.71 -17.44 -1.96
C ARG A 839 -6.28 -18.70 -1.31
N VAL A 840 -5.66 -19.18 -0.23
CA VAL A 840 -6.11 -20.38 0.49
C VAL A 840 -7.49 -20.21 1.13
N ILE A 841 -7.80 -19.10 1.81
CA ILE A 841 -9.12 -18.96 2.45
C ILE A 841 -10.24 -18.81 1.41
N TYR A 842 -10.00 -18.12 0.29
CA TYR A 842 -10.97 -17.98 -0.80
C TYR A 842 -11.15 -19.26 -1.63
N GLU A 843 -10.15 -20.14 -1.65
CA GLU A 843 -10.24 -21.47 -2.29
C GLU A 843 -11.13 -22.44 -1.49
N VAL A 844 -11.09 -22.41 -0.15
CA VAL A 844 -11.86 -23.35 0.71
C VAL A 844 -13.24 -22.85 1.14
N ILE A 845 -13.48 -21.54 1.10
CA ILE A 845 -14.79 -20.91 1.29
C ILE A 845 -15.12 -20.11 0.02
N PRO A 846 -16.09 -20.56 -0.81
CA PRO A 846 -16.41 -19.87 -2.07
C PRO A 846 -17.22 -18.58 -1.87
N GLU A 847 -18.05 -18.51 -0.83
CA GLU A 847 -18.96 -17.39 -0.58
C GLU A 847 -18.65 -16.70 0.76
N TRP A 848 -18.69 -15.36 0.76
CA TRP A 848 -18.31 -14.54 1.91
C TRP A 848 -19.29 -13.38 2.09
N TYR A 849 -19.75 -13.16 3.33
CA TYR A 849 -20.44 -11.93 3.68
C TYR A 849 -19.42 -10.79 3.85
N SER A 850 -19.72 -9.63 3.26
CA SER A 850 -19.01 -8.38 3.53
C SER A 850 -19.74 -7.63 4.66
N ILE A 851 -19.13 -7.60 5.83
CA ILE A 851 -19.74 -7.06 7.06
C ILE A 851 -19.21 -5.65 7.30
N LYS A 852 -20.12 -4.65 7.27
CA LYS A 852 -19.78 -3.27 7.62
C LYS A 852 -19.32 -3.20 9.08
N ARG A 853 -18.13 -2.69 9.29
CA ARG A 853 -17.42 -2.70 10.56
C ARG A 853 -17.84 -1.52 11.42
N CYS A 854 -18.72 -1.77 12.38
CA CYS A 854 -19.13 -0.81 13.40
C CYS A 854 -18.56 -1.22 14.75
N VAL A 855 -17.52 -0.51 15.21
CA VAL A 855 -16.84 -0.81 16.47
C VAL A 855 -16.92 0.40 17.39
N LYS A 856 -17.34 0.17 18.64
CA LYS A 856 -17.47 1.21 19.67
C LYS A 856 -16.67 0.86 20.92
N ALA A 857 -16.46 1.85 21.78
CA ALA A 857 -16.09 1.65 23.18
C ALA A 857 -17.22 2.16 24.06
N ASN A 858 -17.64 1.34 25.02
CA ASN A 858 -18.54 1.79 26.07
C ASN A 858 -17.76 2.66 27.07
N MET A 859 -18.29 3.82 27.40
CA MET A 859 -17.71 4.82 28.31
C MET A 859 -18.68 5.17 29.45
N LEU A 860 -19.50 4.21 29.89
CA LEU A 860 -20.55 4.38 30.92
C LEU A 860 -19.99 4.95 32.25
N HIS A 861 -18.75 4.60 32.61
CA HIS A 861 -18.04 5.14 33.77
C HIS A 861 -17.67 6.62 33.65
N ILE A 862 -17.70 7.19 32.45
CA ILE A 862 -17.33 8.59 32.13
C ILE A 862 -18.53 9.44 31.71
N ILE A 863 -19.34 8.96 30.76
CA ILE A 863 -20.50 9.68 30.21
C ILE A 863 -21.69 9.62 31.18
N ARG A 864 -21.99 8.42 31.71
CA ARG A 864 -22.98 8.16 32.78
C ARG A 864 -24.42 8.53 32.43
N ASN A 865 -24.80 8.56 31.15
CA ASN A 865 -26.22 8.68 30.79
C ASN A 865 -26.94 7.39 31.18
N LYS A 866 -27.97 7.49 32.04
CA LYS A 866 -28.77 6.34 32.49
C LYS A 866 -30.07 6.18 31.73
N ASP A 867 -30.59 7.28 31.19
CA ASP A 867 -31.89 7.35 30.53
C ASP A 867 -31.74 6.95 29.05
N TYR A 868 -30.56 7.21 28.46
CA TYR A 868 -30.17 6.78 27.12
C TYR A 868 -28.82 6.05 27.18
N VAL A 869 -28.85 4.74 27.45
CA VAL A 869 -27.63 3.94 27.68
C VAL A 869 -26.72 3.92 26.43
N GLU A 870 -27.30 4.01 25.24
CA GLU A 870 -26.61 4.07 23.95
C GLU A 870 -25.66 5.27 23.80
N GLU A 871 -25.96 6.41 24.44
CA GLU A 871 -25.11 7.62 24.39
C GLU A 871 -23.76 7.41 25.09
N ASN A 872 -23.64 6.39 25.96
CA ASN A 872 -22.37 6.06 26.59
C ASN A 872 -21.35 5.45 25.60
N TYR A 873 -21.73 5.16 24.36
CA TYR A 873 -20.88 4.44 23.41
C TYR A 873 -20.25 5.37 22.37
N VAL A 874 -18.92 5.56 22.48
CA VAL A 874 -18.14 6.35 21.52
C VAL A 874 -17.59 5.47 20.38
N PRO A 875 -17.37 5.98 19.16
CA PRO A 875 -16.72 5.23 18.09
C PRO A 875 -15.31 4.78 18.48
N TYR A 876 -14.86 3.62 18.02
CA TYR A 876 -13.47 3.20 18.10
C TYR A 876 -12.69 3.69 16.86
N PRO A 877 -11.45 4.20 16.99
CA PRO A 877 -10.62 4.22 18.19
C PRO A 877 -10.85 5.46 19.08
N VAL A 878 -10.81 5.26 20.40
CA VAL A 878 -11.27 6.24 21.40
C VAL A 878 -10.50 7.56 21.36
N GLN A 879 -9.22 7.56 20.98
CA GLN A 879 -8.43 8.78 20.86
C GLN A 879 -8.90 9.71 19.71
N HIS A 880 -9.62 9.20 18.71
CA HIS A 880 -10.26 10.03 17.68
C HIS A 880 -11.67 10.50 18.12
N SER A 881 -12.21 9.90 19.18
CA SER A 881 -13.57 10.10 19.67
C SER A 881 -13.66 11.00 20.91
N VAL A 882 -12.60 11.76 21.23
CA VAL A 882 -12.56 12.70 22.36
C VAL A 882 -13.75 13.68 22.34
N GLN A 883 -14.18 14.11 21.15
CA GLN A 883 -15.31 15.03 20.95
C GLN A 883 -16.66 14.53 21.50
N TYR A 884 -16.82 13.22 21.70
CA TYR A 884 -18.03 12.61 22.28
C TYR A 884 -17.95 12.45 23.81
N LEU A 885 -16.80 12.73 24.43
CA LEU A 885 -16.63 12.68 25.89
C LEU A 885 -17.12 13.98 26.54
N PRO A 886 -17.46 14.00 27.85
CA PRO A 886 -17.92 15.22 28.52
C PRO A 886 -16.87 16.33 28.43
N PHE A 887 -17.29 17.59 28.23
CA PHE A 887 -16.41 18.73 27.96
C PHE A 887 -15.17 18.84 28.89
N ARG A 888 -15.34 18.58 30.19
CA ARG A 888 -14.24 18.59 31.19
C ARG A 888 -13.16 17.52 30.94
N VAL A 889 -13.52 16.40 30.30
CA VAL A 889 -12.57 15.37 29.85
C VAL A 889 -11.87 15.83 28.58
N GLN A 890 -12.59 16.44 27.63
CA GLN A 890 -11.99 17.00 26.41
C GLN A 890 -10.89 18.02 26.72
N GLN A 891 -11.17 18.97 27.61
CA GLN A 891 -10.19 19.98 28.02
C GLN A 891 -8.92 19.33 28.63
N LYS A 892 -9.08 18.32 29.48
CA LYS A 892 -7.93 17.58 30.04
C LYS A 892 -7.13 16.79 29.00
N CYS A 893 -7.78 16.23 27.98
CA CYS A 893 -7.06 15.60 26.86
C CYS A 893 -6.21 16.62 26.10
N LEU A 894 -6.73 17.84 25.88
CA LEU A 894 -5.96 18.94 25.28
C LEU A 894 -4.79 19.37 26.19
N GLU A 895 -5.07 19.62 27.48
CA GLU A 895 -4.03 19.93 28.48
C GLU A 895 -2.91 18.88 28.50
N ASP A 896 -3.19 17.59 28.26
CA ASP A 896 -2.20 16.52 28.22
C ASP A 896 -1.43 16.44 26.89
N LEU A 897 -2.00 16.89 25.77
CA LEU A 897 -1.28 17.04 24.50
C LEU A 897 -0.27 18.19 24.57
N ASP A 898 -0.58 19.28 25.28
CA ASP A 898 0.38 20.36 25.58
C ASP A 898 1.62 19.88 26.39
N LYS A 899 1.54 18.68 27.00
CA LYS A 899 2.64 18.04 27.76
C LYS A 899 3.44 17.04 26.91
N PHE A 900 3.20 16.95 25.59
CA PHE A 900 3.90 16.02 24.71
C PHE A 900 5.39 16.38 24.55
N ASP A 901 6.28 15.53 25.07
CA ASP A 901 7.72 15.61 24.81
C ASP A 901 8.17 14.48 23.87
N GLU A 902 8.43 14.84 22.61
CA GLU A 902 8.97 13.95 21.59
C GLU A 902 10.25 13.24 22.05
N LYS A 903 11.11 13.93 22.82
CA LYS A 903 12.45 13.44 23.23
C LYS A 903 12.39 12.46 24.40
N LYS A 904 11.27 12.40 25.13
CA LYS A 904 11.08 11.44 26.24
C LYS A 904 11.15 10.01 25.70
N SER A 905 12.19 9.28 26.10
CA SER A 905 12.28 7.83 25.92
C SER A 905 11.22 7.11 26.75
N VAL A 906 10.70 6.00 26.24
CA VAL A 906 9.72 5.15 26.95
C VAL A 906 10.21 3.70 26.98
N THR A 907 10.04 3.04 28.11
CA THR A 907 10.62 1.72 28.44
C THR A 907 9.58 0.62 28.62
N ASN A 908 8.32 0.99 28.79
CA ASN A 908 7.16 0.13 28.99
C ASN A 908 5.91 0.73 28.32
N PHE A 909 4.85 -0.06 28.16
CA PHE A 909 3.62 0.40 27.49
C PHE A 909 2.81 1.44 28.30
N ASP A 910 3.00 1.51 29.63
CA ASP A 910 2.36 2.54 30.44
C ASP A 910 3.00 3.92 30.19
N GLU A 911 4.34 3.98 30.10
CA GLU A 911 5.07 5.18 29.66
C GLU A 911 4.75 5.55 28.20
N PHE A 912 4.65 4.56 27.30
CA PHE A 912 4.26 4.79 25.90
C PHE A 912 2.86 5.39 25.80
N SER A 913 1.87 4.76 26.44
CA SER A 913 0.48 5.21 26.37
C SER A 913 0.28 6.58 27.02
N GLN A 914 0.95 6.86 28.16
CA GLN A 914 0.97 8.20 28.75
C GLN A 914 1.58 9.24 27.80
N LYS A 915 2.69 8.91 27.11
CA LYS A 915 3.37 9.84 26.20
C LYS A 915 2.51 10.16 24.98
N TYR A 916 1.97 9.15 24.29
CA TYR A 916 1.36 9.33 22.98
C TYR A 916 -0.14 9.64 23.00
N PHE A 917 -0.84 9.34 24.10
CA PHE A 917 -2.29 9.62 24.23
C PHE A 917 -2.64 10.55 25.41
N GLY A 918 -1.65 10.96 26.20
CA GLY A 918 -1.85 11.75 27.40
C GLY A 918 -2.37 10.92 28.59
N LYS A 919 -2.22 11.47 29.80
CA LYS A 919 -2.65 10.78 31.03
C LYS A 919 -4.16 10.58 31.09
N THR A 920 -4.95 11.49 30.52
CA THR A 920 -6.42 11.44 30.59
C THR A 920 -6.98 10.26 29.80
N LEU A 921 -6.57 10.04 28.54
CA LEU A 921 -7.01 8.86 27.77
C LEU A 921 -6.43 7.55 28.33
N GLN A 922 -5.20 7.61 28.87
CA GLN A 922 -4.59 6.49 29.58
C GLN A 922 -5.47 6.04 30.76
N ASP A 923 -5.82 6.97 31.67
CA ASP A 923 -6.56 6.68 32.90
C ASP A 923 -8.01 6.23 32.64
N ILE A 924 -8.70 6.80 31.64
CA ILE A 924 -10.13 6.50 31.42
C ILE A 924 -10.38 5.33 30.47
N PHE A 925 -9.44 4.98 29.59
CA PHE A 925 -9.64 3.92 28.60
C PHE A 925 -8.46 2.96 28.51
N ILE A 926 -7.28 3.44 28.10
CA ILE A 926 -6.21 2.57 27.60
C ILE A 926 -5.70 1.64 28.71
N ARG A 927 -5.43 2.19 29.90
CA ARG A 927 -4.99 1.39 31.05
C ARG A 927 -6.07 0.41 31.50
N PRO A 928 -7.27 0.83 31.97
CA PRO A 928 -8.25 -0.12 32.52
C PRO A 928 -8.74 -1.15 31.49
N TYR A 929 -8.77 -0.82 30.19
CA TYR A 929 -9.03 -1.81 29.14
C TYR A 929 -7.92 -2.88 29.03
N ASN A 930 -6.65 -2.48 28.93
CA ASN A 930 -5.54 -3.43 28.84
C ASN A 930 -5.34 -4.23 30.14
N GLU A 931 -5.61 -3.61 31.30
CA GLU A 931 -5.65 -4.27 32.60
C GLU A 931 -6.66 -5.44 32.62
N LYS A 932 -7.85 -5.27 32.02
CA LYS A 932 -8.86 -6.35 31.87
C LYS A 932 -8.48 -7.41 30.84
N VAL A 933 -7.85 -7.06 29.73
CA VAL A 933 -7.42 -8.05 28.70
C VAL A 933 -6.24 -8.92 29.19
N LEU A 934 -5.32 -8.32 29.96
CA LEU A 934 -4.00 -8.90 30.27
C LEU A 934 -3.77 -9.16 31.76
N CYS A 935 -4.72 -8.80 32.63
CA CYS A 935 -4.75 -9.14 34.07
C CYS A 935 -3.54 -8.62 34.89
N ASN A 936 -3.14 -7.37 34.61
CA ASN A 936 -2.10 -6.62 35.35
C ASN A 936 -0.70 -7.26 35.35
N THR A 937 -0.35 -7.95 34.28
CA THR A 937 0.84 -8.82 34.17
C THR A 937 2.14 -8.13 33.74
N GLY A 938 2.11 -6.84 33.40
CA GLY A 938 3.28 -6.05 32.97
C GLY A 938 3.57 -6.13 31.46
N TYR A 939 3.97 -5.00 30.85
CA TYR A 939 3.88 -4.80 29.40
C TYR A 939 5.07 -3.99 28.84
N ALA A 940 5.80 -4.55 27.87
CA ALA A 940 6.88 -3.93 27.09
C ALA A 940 6.36 -3.15 25.88
N PRO A 941 6.94 -1.99 25.51
CA PRO A 941 6.47 -1.24 24.37
C PRO A 941 6.91 -1.98 23.10
N THR A 942 5.98 -2.62 22.41
CA THR A 942 6.24 -3.35 21.16
C THR A 942 6.85 -2.39 20.13
N SER A 943 7.92 -2.81 19.44
CA SER A 943 8.64 -1.92 18.51
C SER A 943 7.78 -1.43 17.34
N SER A 944 6.75 -2.20 16.97
CA SER A 944 5.70 -1.81 16.02
C SER A 944 4.95 -0.52 16.39
N SER A 945 4.87 -0.18 17.69
CA SER A 945 4.23 1.04 18.18
C SER A 945 4.94 2.35 17.79
N LYS A 946 6.12 2.27 17.13
CA LYS A 946 6.75 3.42 16.45
C LYS A 946 6.40 3.52 14.97
N ASN A 947 6.06 2.42 14.31
CA ASN A 947 5.79 2.39 12.87
C ASN A 947 4.30 2.62 12.54
N SER A 948 3.41 2.49 13.53
CA SER A 948 1.97 2.80 13.41
C SER A 948 1.63 4.29 13.25
N GLN A 949 2.60 5.15 12.92
CA GLN A 949 2.39 6.52 12.44
C GLN A 949 2.49 6.64 10.90
N THR A 950 2.89 5.57 10.20
CA THR A 950 3.07 5.57 8.74
C THR A 950 2.48 4.33 8.04
N GLU A 951 1.71 3.49 8.73
CA GLU A 951 0.77 2.62 8.03
C GLU A 951 -0.31 3.51 7.38
N GLN A 952 -0.44 3.44 6.05
CA GLN A 952 -1.57 4.06 5.35
C GLN A 952 -2.87 3.49 5.95
N VAL A 953 -3.87 4.37 6.11
CA VAL A 953 -5.20 3.92 6.53
C VAL A 953 -5.87 3.25 5.34
N GLU A 954 -5.57 1.96 5.15
CA GLU A 954 -6.46 1.04 4.42
C GLU A 954 -7.88 1.26 4.95
N ASP A 955 -8.88 1.35 4.06
CA ASP A 955 -10.25 1.60 4.48
C ASP A 955 -10.89 0.35 5.10
N ARG A 956 -10.55 0.09 6.36
CA ARG A 956 -11.06 -1.04 7.16
C ARG A 956 -12.49 -0.77 7.67
N THR A 957 -13.35 -0.22 6.80
CA THR A 957 -14.80 0.02 7.02
C THR A 957 -15.64 -1.24 6.88
N ALA A 958 -15.09 -2.30 6.29
CA ALA A 958 -15.68 -3.64 6.26
C ALA A 958 -14.65 -4.72 6.62
N PHE A 959 -15.14 -5.94 6.84
CA PHE A 959 -14.34 -7.17 6.89
C PHE A 959 -15.16 -8.30 6.26
N ARG A 960 -14.52 -9.40 5.86
CA ARG A 960 -15.23 -10.59 5.38
C ARG A 960 -15.40 -11.63 6.48
N TYR A 961 -16.48 -12.40 6.39
CA TYR A 961 -16.80 -13.53 7.24
C TYR A 961 -17.43 -14.67 6.41
N PRO A 962 -17.18 -15.96 6.72
CA PRO A 962 -17.66 -17.06 5.88
C PRO A 962 -19.19 -17.09 5.74
N ALA A 963 -19.69 -17.26 4.52
CA ALA A 963 -21.10 -17.51 4.27
C ALA A 963 -21.41 -19.01 4.25
N ASN A 964 -22.69 -19.36 4.37
CA ASN A 964 -23.25 -20.71 4.21
C ASN A 964 -22.58 -21.79 5.09
N CYS A 965 -21.97 -21.41 6.22
CA CYS A 965 -21.29 -22.32 7.14
C CYS A 965 -21.15 -21.73 8.56
N ALA A 966 -20.83 -22.59 9.53
CA ALA A 966 -20.75 -22.26 10.96
C ALA A 966 -19.39 -21.64 11.34
N GLY A 967 -19.18 -20.38 10.94
CA GLY A 967 -18.07 -19.53 11.40
C GLY A 967 -16.68 -19.89 10.84
N VAL A 968 -15.64 -19.24 11.39
CA VAL A 968 -14.28 -19.32 10.82
C VAL A 968 -13.62 -20.69 10.93
N GLY A 969 -14.07 -21.55 11.85
CA GLY A 969 -13.56 -22.91 12.01
C GLY A 969 -13.72 -23.76 10.75
N GLU A 970 -14.74 -23.48 9.93
CA GLU A 970 -14.96 -24.19 8.68
C GLU A 970 -13.88 -23.91 7.62
N ILE A 971 -13.19 -22.76 7.68
CA ILE A 971 -12.01 -22.47 6.84
C ILE A 971 -10.94 -23.56 7.09
N TRP A 972 -10.57 -23.77 8.35
CA TRP A 972 -9.45 -24.62 8.72
C TRP A 972 -9.78 -26.11 8.69
N LYS A 973 -11.04 -26.50 8.98
CA LYS A 973 -11.51 -27.87 8.74
C LYS A 973 -11.47 -28.23 7.26
N ARG A 974 -12.03 -27.39 6.39
CA ARG A 974 -12.03 -27.63 4.94
C ARG A 974 -10.61 -27.63 4.37
N PHE A 975 -9.74 -26.73 4.83
CA PHE A 975 -8.34 -26.70 4.42
C PHE A 975 -7.53 -27.90 4.94
N ALA A 976 -7.81 -28.43 6.13
CA ALA A 976 -7.21 -29.70 6.55
C ALA A 976 -7.63 -30.85 5.62
N ASN A 977 -8.90 -30.86 5.19
CA ASN A 977 -9.46 -31.87 4.29
C ASN A 977 -8.99 -31.78 2.83
N THR A 978 -8.16 -30.79 2.43
CA THR A 978 -7.51 -30.80 1.10
C THR A 978 -6.22 -31.61 1.08
N PHE A 979 -5.73 -32.04 2.25
CA PHE A 979 -4.57 -32.93 2.40
C PHE A 979 -5.02 -34.38 2.65
N PRO A 980 -4.19 -35.39 2.33
CA PRO A 980 -4.51 -36.80 2.59
C PRO A 980 -4.84 -37.09 4.06
N GLU A 981 -5.87 -37.91 4.30
CA GLU A 981 -6.35 -38.23 5.66
C GLU A 981 -5.26 -38.90 6.51
N GLU A 982 -4.41 -39.72 5.89
CA GLU A 982 -3.28 -40.41 6.53
C GLU A 982 -2.18 -39.46 7.07
N ASN A 983 -2.17 -38.19 6.66
CA ASN A 983 -1.30 -37.20 7.28
C ASN A 983 -1.74 -36.84 8.70
N PHE A 984 -2.99 -37.06 9.09
CA PHE A 984 -3.52 -36.60 10.38
C PHE A 984 -3.71 -37.73 11.40
N LYS A 985 -3.34 -37.42 12.65
CA LYS A 985 -3.74 -38.18 13.84
C LYS A 985 -4.51 -37.26 14.77
N PHE A 986 -5.80 -37.06 14.47
CA PHE A 986 -6.77 -36.45 15.38
C PHE A 986 -7.01 -37.34 16.61
N LEU A 987 -7.57 -36.76 17.68
CA LEU A 987 -7.79 -37.41 18.97
C LEU A 987 -6.53 -38.02 19.63
N HIS A 988 -5.32 -37.59 19.24
CA HIS A 988 -4.05 -38.03 19.80
C HIS A 988 -3.34 -36.88 20.53
N LYS A 989 -3.35 -36.92 21.86
CA LYS A 989 -2.64 -35.97 22.72
C LYS A 989 -1.16 -36.37 22.85
N VAL A 990 -0.25 -35.41 22.72
CA VAL A 990 1.17 -35.59 23.09
C VAL A 990 1.29 -35.57 24.61
N GLU A 991 1.80 -36.66 25.19
CA GLU A 991 2.03 -36.78 26.65
C GLU A 991 3.50 -36.58 27.02
N ARG A 992 4.43 -36.95 26.12
CA ARG A 992 5.87 -36.68 26.27
C ARG A 992 6.56 -36.63 24.91
N ILE A 993 7.62 -35.85 24.82
CA ILE A 993 8.59 -35.85 23.73
C ILE A 993 9.93 -36.31 24.32
N ASP A 994 10.63 -37.19 23.62
CA ASP A 994 12.03 -37.50 23.90
C ASP A 994 12.92 -36.88 22.82
N PRO A 995 13.75 -35.88 23.15
CA PRO A 995 14.61 -35.17 22.20
C PRO A 995 15.98 -35.84 21.99
N PHE A 996 16.23 -37.00 22.62
CA PHE A 996 17.47 -37.77 22.44
C PHE A 996 17.24 -39.04 21.63
N GLU A 997 16.04 -39.64 21.74
CA GLU A 997 15.57 -40.77 20.91
C GLU A 997 14.72 -40.31 19.70
N ASN A 998 14.63 -39.00 19.47
CA ASN A 998 13.75 -38.32 18.50
C ASN A 998 12.35 -38.94 18.43
N LYS A 999 11.66 -39.02 19.58
CA LYS A 999 10.44 -39.80 19.76
C LYS A 999 9.30 -38.98 20.37
N LEU A 1000 8.06 -39.20 19.94
CA LEU A 1000 6.85 -38.75 20.62
C LEU A 1000 6.19 -39.94 21.32
N ILE A 1001 5.62 -39.67 22.49
CA ILE A 1001 4.72 -40.55 23.22
C ILE A 1001 3.35 -39.87 23.24
N LEU A 1002 2.37 -40.54 22.64
CA LEU A 1002 1.01 -40.04 22.46
C LEU A 1002 0.02 -40.91 23.24
N SER A 1003 -1.11 -40.31 23.66
CA SER A 1003 -2.28 -41.04 24.14
C SER A 1003 -3.50 -40.68 23.29
N ASN A 1004 -4.36 -41.64 23.00
CA ASN A 1004 -5.69 -41.37 22.45
C ASN A 1004 -6.75 -41.24 23.58
N SER A 1005 -8.04 -41.21 23.21
CA SER A 1005 -9.16 -41.13 24.16
C SER A 1005 -9.33 -42.34 25.10
N ASP A 1006 -8.91 -43.54 24.70
CA ASP A 1006 -8.90 -44.74 25.57
C ASP A 1006 -7.62 -44.87 26.42
N LYS A 1007 -6.67 -43.96 26.23
CA LYS A 1007 -5.34 -43.90 26.87
C LYS A 1007 -4.38 -45.03 26.48
N THR A 1008 -4.58 -45.71 25.34
CA THR A 1008 -3.50 -46.49 24.74
C THR A 1008 -2.32 -45.59 24.38
N GLU A 1009 -1.11 -46.08 24.65
CA GLU A 1009 0.14 -45.36 24.38
C GLU A 1009 0.62 -45.65 22.95
N HIS A 1010 0.79 -44.61 22.15
CA HIS A 1010 1.28 -44.68 20.77
C HIS A 1010 2.64 -44.00 20.66
N HIS A 1011 3.45 -44.47 19.71
CA HIS A 1011 4.79 -43.96 19.48
C HIS A 1011 4.96 -43.46 18.04
N LEU A 1012 5.61 -42.31 17.88
CA LEU A 1012 6.12 -41.83 16.60
C LEU A 1012 7.61 -41.50 16.75
N HIS A 1013 8.39 -41.65 15.69
CA HIS A 1013 9.75 -41.11 15.59
C HIS A 1013 9.79 -40.02 14.52
N TYR A 1014 10.68 -39.05 14.69
CA TYR A 1014 10.87 -37.92 13.77
C TYR A 1014 12.34 -37.73 13.42
N ASP A 1015 12.59 -37.11 12.27
CA ASP A 1015 13.88 -36.50 11.94
C ASP A 1015 13.81 -34.98 12.17
N VAL A 1016 12.63 -34.38 11.98
CA VAL A 1016 12.29 -32.97 12.23
C VAL A 1016 10.94 -32.89 12.95
N LEU A 1017 10.85 -32.02 13.97
CA LEU A 1017 9.60 -31.77 14.72
C LEU A 1017 9.20 -30.29 14.63
N ILE A 1018 8.07 -29.98 13.99
CA ILE A 1018 7.42 -28.66 14.05
C ILE A 1018 6.35 -28.68 15.15
N SER A 1019 6.22 -27.61 15.94
CA SER A 1019 5.29 -27.56 17.06
C SER A 1019 4.59 -26.21 17.18
N SER A 1020 3.25 -26.22 17.07
CA SER A 1020 2.39 -25.03 17.20
C SER A 1020 1.76 -24.84 18.59
N ILE A 1021 1.97 -25.80 19.50
CA ILE A 1021 1.51 -25.76 20.90
C ILE A 1021 2.26 -24.67 21.69
N PRO A 1022 1.79 -24.25 22.88
CA PRO A 1022 2.50 -23.29 23.70
C PRO A 1022 3.93 -23.73 24.03
N ILE A 1023 4.92 -22.86 23.83
CA ILE A 1023 6.33 -23.16 24.09
C ILE A 1023 6.58 -23.59 25.55
N THR A 1024 5.75 -23.09 26.48
CA THR A 1024 5.70 -23.47 27.90
C THR A 1024 5.19 -24.90 28.15
N GLU A 1025 4.31 -25.43 27.29
CA GLU A 1025 3.95 -26.85 27.30
C GLU A 1025 5.06 -27.68 26.64
N LEU A 1026 5.56 -27.26 25.46
CA LEU A 1026 6.62 -27.94 24.73
C LEU A 1026 7.88 -28.15 25.58
N GLY A 1027 8.30 -27.12 26.32
CA GLY A 1027 9.46 -27.19 27.22
C GLY A 1027 9.28 -28.15 28.41
N ARG A 1028 8.04 -28.37 28.86
CA ARG A 1028 7.69 -29.38 29.88
C ARG A 1028 7.56 -30.79 29.29
N LEU A 1029 6.89 -30.93 28.14
CA LEU A 1029 6.71 -32.22 27.45
C LEU A 1029 8.02 -32.83 26.95
N SER A 1030 8.99 -32.00 26.53
CA SER A 1030 10.34 -32.42 26.10
C SER A 1030 11.38 -32.44 27.23
N ASN A 1031 11.07 -31.84 28.38
CA ASN A 1031 12.00 -31.58 29.49
C ASN A 1031 13.29 -30.81 29.11
N LEU A 1032 13.38 -30.21 27.91
CA LEU A 1032 14.53 -29.39 27.49
C LEU A 1032 14.55 -28.01 28.19
N CYS A 1033 13.36 -27.44 28.42
CA CYS A 1033 13.17 -26.15 29.05
C CYS A 1033 11.89 -26.19 29.92
N PRO A 1034 11.87 -26.95 31.02
CA PRO A 1034 10.64 -27.15 31.81
C PRO A 1034 10.18 -25.90 32.59
N GLN A 1035 11.00 -24.84 32.62
CA GLN A 1035 10.71 -23.56 33.27
C GLN A 1035 11.09 -22.42 32.31
N ILE A 1036 10.07 -21.82 31.68
CA ILE A 1036 10.19 -20.72 30.71
C ILE A 1036 9.42 -19.52 31.25
N SER A 1037 10.08 -18.37 31.38
CA SER A 1037 9.56 -17.21 32.11
C SER A 1037 8.71 -16.27 31.22
N LEU A 1038 7.68 -16.86 30.62
CA LEU A 1038 6.71 -16.18 29.74
C LEU A 1038 5.33 -16.08 30.40
N LYS A 1039 4.61 -14.98 30.13
CA LYS A 1039 3.28 -14.70 30.71
C LYS A 1039 2.19 -14.79 29.65
N HIS A 1040 1.06 -15.35 30.01
CA HIS A 1040 -0.19 -15.33 29.23
C HIS A 1040 -1.37 -14.97 30.13
N SER A 1041 -2.48 -14.50 29.56
CA SER A 1041 -3.78 -14.47 30.24
C SER A 1041 -4.62 -15.69 29.83
N LYS A 1042 -5.46 -16.16 30.75
CA LYS A 1042 -6.59 -17.05 30.48
C LYS A 1042 -7.72 -16.19 29.91
N VAL A 1043 -8.50 -16.72 28.97
CA VAL A 1043 -9.72 -16.07 28.49
C VAL A 1043 -10.90 -17.00 28.73
N VAL A 1044 -11.97 -16.49 29.33
CA VAL A 1044 -13.26 -17.16 29.39
C VAL A 1044 -14.17 -16.52 28.34
N LEU A 1045 -14.71 -17.36 27.46
CA LEU A 1045 -15.69 -17.01 26.45
C LEU A 1045 -17.08 -17.29 27.02
N VAL A 1046 -18.00 -16.35 26.86
CA VAL A 1046 -19.41 -16.52 27.25
C VAL A 1046 -20.30 -16.19 26.06
N GLY A 1047 -21.01 -17.19 25.55
CA GLY A 1047 -22.00 -17.04 24.48
C GLY A 1047 -23.40 -16.94 25.07
N ILE A 1048 -24.13 -15.88 24.75
CA ILE A 1048 -25.55 -15.72 25.14
C ILE A 1048 -26.40 -15.76 23.86
N GLY A 1049 -27.20 -16.80 23.72
CA GLY A 1049 -28.21 -16.93 22.67
C GLY A 1049 -29.50 -16.24 23.11
N LEU A 1050 -30.00 -15.31 22.29
CA LEU A 1050 -31.08 -14.39 22.61
C LEU A 1050 -32.25 -14.54 21.63
N GLN A 1051 -33.48 -14.41 22.13
CA GLN A 1051 -34.68 -14.30 21.30
C GLN A 1051 -34.79 -12.92 20.66
N LYS A 1052 -35.29 -12.87 19.41
CA LYS A 1052 -35.73 -11.64 18.76
C LYS A 1052 -36.95 -11.05 19.52
N PRO A 1053 -37.17 -9.72 19.49
CA PRO A 1053 -36.46 -8.72 18.71
C PRO A 1053 -35.03 -8.44 19.21
N GLN A 1054 -34.22 -7.96 18.28
CA GLN A 1054 -32.88 -7.44 18.53
C GLN A 1054 -32.96 -5.92 18.44
N SER A 1055 -32.42 -5.18 19.41
CA SER A 1055 -32.51 -3.72 19.42
C SER A 1055 -31.85 -3.11 18.19
N GLU A 1056 -32.39 -1.98 17.68
CA GLU A 1056 -31.78 -1.26 16.56
C GLU A 1056 -30.31 -0.91 16.81
N PHE A 1057 -29.96 -0.63 18.05
CA PHE A 1057 -28.60 -0.41 18.49
C PHE A 1057 -27.71 -1.64 18.28
N ALA A 1058 -28.16 -2.82 18.77
CA ALA A 1058 -27.41 -4.07 18.63
C ALA A 1058 -27.33 -4.58 17.19
N GLN A 1059 -28.33 -4.33 16.35
CA GLN A 1059 -28.28 -4.64 14.90
C GLN A 1059 -27.14 -3.90 14.19
N LYS A 1060 -26.82 -2.68 14.63
CA LYS A 1060 -25.83 -1.80 13.99
C LYS A 1060 -24.39 -2.04 14.45
N LEU A 1061 -24.12 -2.97 15.36
CA LEU A 1061 -22.80 -3.21 15.96
C LEU A 1061 -22.10 -4.46 15.39
N SER A 1062 -20.77 -4.39 15.27
CA SER A 1062 -19.92 -5.58 15.08
C SER A 1062 -19.39 -6.07 16.43
N TRP A 1063 -18.60 -5.24 17.12
CA TRP A 1063 -18.13 -5.51 18.49
C TRP A 1063 -17.87 -4.23 19.29
N VAL A 1064 -17.82 -4.36 20.61
CA VAL A 1064 -17.62 -3.26 21.56
C VAL A 1064 -16.55 -3.60 22.59
N TYR A 1065 -15.75 -2.60 22.95
CA TYR A 1065 -14.78 -2.65 24.04
C TYR A 1065 -15.31 -2.05 25.34
N PHE A 1066 -15.03 -2.71 26.47
CA PHE A 1066 -15.54 -2.34 27.80
C PHE A 1066 -14.38 -2.05 28.76
N PRO A 1067 -14.01 -0.78 28.98
CA PRO A 1067 -12.94 -0.37 29.88
C PRO A 1067 -13.36 -0.37 31.36
N ASP A 1068 -14.66 -0.24 31.71
CA ASP A 1068 -15.08 -0.17 33.12
C ASP A 1068 -14.71 -1.48 33.85
N PRO A 1069 -13.90 -1.45 34.93
CA PRO A 1069 -13.55 -2.63 35.73
C PRO A 1069 -14.73 -3.25 36.47
N LYS A 1070 -15.92 -2.62 36.48
CA LYS A 1070 -17.16 -3.22 37.02
C LYS A 1070 -17.82 -4.22 36.07
N THR A 1071 -17.67 -4.03 34.76
CA THR A 1071 -18.17 -4.97 33.76
C THR A 1071 -17.15 -6.10 33.61
N ILE A 1072 -17.57 -7.35 33.71
CA ILE A 1072 -16.66 -8.51 33.79
C ILE A 1072 -15.91 -8.77 32.48
N PHE A 1073 -16.59 -8.63 31.33
CA PHE A 1073 -15.98 -8.80 30.00
C PHE A 1073 -15.24 -7.53 29.54
N TYR A 1074 -14.18 -7.70 28.74
CA TYR A 1074 -13.49 -6.61 28.06
C TYR A 1074 -13.99 -6.37 26.63
N ARG A 1075 -14.59 -7.39 25.99
CA ARG A 1075 -15.18 -7.33 24.65
C ARG A 1075 -16.52 -8.05 24.63
N CYS A 1076 -17.50 -7.47 23.94
CA CYS A 1076 -18.73 -8.15 23.51
C CYS A 1076 -18.86 -8.00 22.00
N THR A 1077 -19.29 -9.06 21.32
CA THR A 1077 -19.41 -9.16 19.86
C THR A 1077 -20.79 -9.66 19.51
N ILE A 1078 -21.49 -8.98 18.60
CA ILE A 1078 -22.82 -9.40 18.16
C ILE A 1078 -22.64 -10.41 17.02
N ILE A 1079 -22.25 -11.64 17.37
CA ILE A 1079 -21.69 -12.62 16.41
C ILE A 1079 -22.72 -13.07 15.36
N SER A 1080 -24.02 -13.04 15.67
CA SER A 1080 -25.10 -13.23 14.69
C SER A 1080 -25.15 -12.17 13.59
N ASN A 1081 -24.56 -10.99 13.79
CA ASN A 1081 -24.48 -9.95 12.76
C ASN A 1081 -23.39 -10.25 11.72
N PHE A 1082 -22.55 -11.27 11.93
CA PHE A 1082 -21.50 -11.67 10.99
C PHE A 1082 -21.97 -12.74 9.99
N SER A 1083 -22.92 -13.57 10.40
CA SER A 1083 -23.57 -14.60 9.58
C SER A 1083 -24.83 -15.12 10.28
N PRO A 1084 -25.95 -15.34 9.56
CA PRO A 1084 -27.16 -15.93 10.15
C PRO A 1084 -26.90 -17.36 10.69
N PHE A 1085 -25.93 -18.07 10.11
CA PHE A 1085 -25.52 -19.42 10.50
C PHE A 1085 -24.80 -19.50 11.87
N MET A 1086 -24.62 -18.37 12.56
CA MET A 1086 -24.19 -18.34 13.97
C MET A 1086 -25.35 -18.63 14.95
N THR A 1087 -26.56 -18.86 14.45
CA THR A 1087 -27.79 -19.15 15.21
C THR A 1087 -28.52 -20.37 14.64
N PRO A 1088 -29.35 -21.08 15.44
CA PRO A 1088 -30.14 -22.22 14.94
C PRO A 1088 -31.31 -21.80 14.04
N ASP A 1089 -31.78 -20.56 14.15
CA ASP A 1089 -32.88 -19.98 13.38
C ASP A 1089 -32.77 -18.44 13.45
N PRO A 1090 -32.31 -17.76 12.38
CA PRO A 1090 -31.99 -16.33 12.40
C PRO A 1090 -33.24 -15.43 12.48
N GLU A 1091 -34.42 -15.95 12.13
CA GLU A 1091 -35.69 -15.23 12.25
C GLU A 1091 -36.20 -15.20 13.69
N LYS A 1092 -35.82 -16.21 14.50
CA LYS A 1092 -36.21 -16.32 15.92
C LYS A 1092 -35.14 -15.85 16.89
N TYR A 1093 -33.86 -15.95 16.53
CA TYR A 1093 -32.74 -15.77 17.45
C TYR A 1093 -31.64 -14.85 16.92
N TRP A 1094 -30.84 -14.35 17.87
CA TRP A 1094 -29.58 -13.64 17.64
C TRP A 1094 -28.61 -14.01 18.77
N SER A 1095 -27.33 -13.64 18.66
CA SER A 1095 -26.32 -14.10 19.63
C SER A 1095 -25.21 -13.10 19.88
N VAL A 1096 -24.74 -13.09 21.12
CA VAL A 1096 -23.61 -12.26 21.57
C VAL A 1096 -22.52 -13.12 22.22
N LEU A 1097 -21.27 -12.87 21.85
CA LEU A 1097 -20.09 -13.53 22.40
C LEU A 1097 -19.27 -12.52 23.22
N CYS A 1098 -19.12 -12.79 24.51
CA CYS A 1098 -18.33 -11.99 25.44
C CYS A 1098 -16.98 -12.65 25.74
N GLU A 1099 -15.96 -11.83 25.97
CA GLU A 1099 -14.63 -12.28 26.34
C GLU A 1099 -14.17 -11.64 27.66
N ILE A 1100 -13.76 -12.48 28.61
CA ILE A 1100 -13.35 -12.13 29.96
C ILE A 1100 -11.90 -12.55 30.15
N GLY A 1101 -11.04 -11.62 30.60
CA GLY A 1101 -9.66 -11.92 30.93
C GLY A 1101 -9.53 -12.38 32.38
N MET A 1102 -8.78 -13.46 32.61
CA MET A 1102 -8.43 -13.97 33.94
C MET A 1102 -6.94 -14.35 33.99
N LYS A 1103 -6.36 -14.48 35.19
CA LYS A 1103 -4.99 -15.01 35.29
C LYS A 1103 -4.99 -16.52 35.07
N PRO A 1104 -3.87 -17.12 34.61
CA PRO A 1104 -3.73 -18.57 34.50
C PRO A 1104 -4.04 -19.31 35.80
N GLU A 1105 -3.64 -18.74 36.94
CA GLU A 1105 -3.83 -19.29 38.29
C GLU A 1105 -5.24 -19.08 38.89
N ASP A 1106 -6.07 -18.18 38.36
CA ASP A 1106 -7.39 -17.89 38.94
C ASP A 1106 -8.39 -19.04 38.69
N GLY A 1107 -9.17 -19.42 39.71
CA GLY A 1107 -10.28 -20.36 39.55
C GLY A 1107 -11.44 -19.74 38.75
N VAL A 1108 -12.21 -20.56 38.05
CA VAL A 1108 -13.37 -20.12 37.24
C VAL A 1108 -14.66 -20.55 37.94
N ASP A 1109 -15.48 -19.59 38.35
CA ASP A 1109 -16.87 -19.83 38.76
C ASP A 1109 -17.77 -19.65 37.54
N GLU A 1110 -18.03 -20.75 36.84
CA GLU A 1110 -18.75 -20.73 35.56
C GLU A 1110 -20.17 -20.15 35.70
N ASN A 1111 -20.90 -20.50 36.76
CA ASN A 1111 -22.27 -20.00 36.98
C ASN A 1111 -22.25 -18.50 37.34
N GLY A 1112 -21.39 -18.09 38.28
CA GLY A 1112 -21.24 -16.68 38.65
C GLY A 1112 -20.83 -15.80 37.47
N ILE A 1113 -19.96 -16.31 36.58
CA ILE A 1113 -19.54 -15.63 35.36
C ILE A 1113 -20.69 -15.55 34.33
N LEU A 1114 -21.45 -16.62 34.12
CA LEU A 1114 -22.60 -16.64 33.20
C LEU A 1114 -23.67 -15.63 33.62
N ASP A 1115 -24.04 -15.62 34.90
CA ASP A 1115 -25.08 -14.74 35.42
C ASP A 1115 -24.61 -13.27 35.48
N GLN A 1116 -23.39 -12.99 35.94
CA GLN A 1116 -22.84 -11.63 35.91
C GLN A 1116 -22.73 -11.09 34.46
N THR A 1117 -22.37 -11.94 33.49
CA THR A 1117 -22.31 -11.54 32.07
C THR A 1117 -23.69 -11.12 31.55
N VAL A 1118 -24.76 -11.85 31.91
CA VAL A 1118 -26.14 -11.48 31.55
C VAL A 1118 -26.52 -10.13 32.18
N GLN A 1119 -26.28 -9.94 33.47
CA GLN A 1119 -26.62 -8.68 34.16
C GLN A 1119 -25.80 -7.50 33.61
N ASP A 1120 -24.53 -7.69 33.28
CA ASP A 1120 -23.66 -6.67 32.68
C ASP A 1120 -24.08 -6.30 31.25
N LEU A 1121 -24.56 -7.25 30.45
CA LEU A 1121 -25.07 -6.98 29.10
C LEU A 1121 -26.35 -6.14 29.14
N ILE A 1122 -27.24 -6.42 30.10
CA ILE A 1122 -28.47 -5.64 30.33
C ILE A 1122 -28.12 -4.25 30.87
N LEU A 1123 -27.23 -4.15 31.87
CA LEU A 1123 -26.75 -2.87 32.43
C LEU A 1123 -26.12 -1.95 31.38
N ASN A 1124 -25.46 -2.54 30.38
CA ASN A 1124 -24.85 -1.81 29.27
C ASN A 1124 -25.81 -1.60 28.07
N GLY A 1125 -27.06 -2.06 28.13
CA GLY A 1125 -28.06 -1.83 27.08
C GLY A 1125 -27.82 -2.61 25.78
N ILE A 1126 -27.17 -3.78 25.85
CA ILE A 1126 -27.05 -4.68 24.68
C ILE A 1126 -28.38 -5.37 24.38
N PHE A 1127 -29.10 -5.80 25.42
CA PHE A 1127 -30.49 -6.26 25.36
C PHE A 1127 -31.25 -5.85 26.64
N GLU A 1128 -32.58 -5.98 26.65
CA GLU A 1128 -33.43 -5.28 27.62
C GLU A 1128 -33.77 -6.11 28.87
N SER A 1129 -33.88 -7.44 28.72
CA SER A 1129 -34.39 -8.30 29.80
C SER A 1129 -33.81 -9.71 29.74
N GLU A 1130 -33.52 -10.30 30.90
CA GLU A 1130 -33.09 -11.70 31.03
C GLU A 1130 -34.14 -12.69 30.47
N ALA A 1131 -35.41 -12.28 30.35
CA ALA A 1131 -36.44 -13.06 29.67
C ALA A 1131 -36.17 -13.30 28.16
N GLN A 1132 -35.24 -12.56 27.55
CA GLN A 1132 -34.77 -12.82 26.18
C GLN A 1132 -33.73 -13.95 26.08
N VAL A 1133 -33.13 -14.38 27.20
CA VAL A 1133 -32.04 -15.37 27.20
C VAL A 1133 -32.59 -16.77 26.96
N TYR A 1134 -32.09 -17.41 25.90
CA TYR A 1134 -32.49 -18.76 25.46
C TYR A 1134 -31.36 -19.80 25.62
N SER A 1135 -30.10 -19.41 25.36
CA SER A 1135 -28.91 -20.24 25.62
C SER A 1135 -27.88 -19.45 26.44
N LYS A 1136 -27.22 -20.12 27.39
CA LYS A 1136 -26.00 -19.66 28.07
C LYS A 1136 -24.90 -20.70 27.80
N TRP A 1137 -23.84 -20.31 27.10
CA TRP A 1137 -22.67 -21.14 26.76
C TRP A 1137 -21.40 -20.55 27.38
N ILE A 1138 -20.48 -21.40 27.83
CA ILE A 1138 -19.21 -20.99 28.41
C ILE A 1138 -18.08 -21.89 27.91
N HIS A 1139 -16.91 -21.31 27.64
CA HIS A 1139 -15.72 -22.04 27.24
C HIS A 1139 -14.45 -21.36 27.77
N ILE A 1140 -13.50 -22.15 28.28
CA ILE A 1140 -12.29 -21.64 28.91
C ILE A 1140 -11.10 -21.89 27.97
N LEU A 1141 -10.45 -20.82 27.55
CA LEU A 1141 -9.15 -20.85 26.86
C LEU A 1141 -8.03 -20.67 27.91
N PRO A 1142 -7.29 -21.72 28.31
CA PRO A 1142 -6.21 -21.58 29.29
C PRO A 1142 -5.11 -20.64 28.80
N TYR A 1143 -4.87 -20.64 27.49
CA TYR A 1143 -3.96 -19.77 26.76
C TYR A 1143 -4.75 -18.83 25.85
N GLY A 1144 -5.14 -17.66 26.38
CA GLY A 1144 -5.90 -16.64 25.65
C GLY A 1144 -5.02 -15.66 24.89
N TYR A 1145 -4.22 -14.85 25.59
CA TYR A 1145 -3.26 -13.91 24.99
C TYR A 1145 -1.82 -14.18 25.47
N PRO A 1146 -0.83 -14.27 24.56
CA PRO A 1146 0.59 -14.24 24.92
C PRO A 1146 1.00 -12.78 25.23
N ILE A 1147 1.55 -12.53 26.42
CA ILE A 1147 1.81 -11.16 26.87
C ILE A 1147 3.21 -10.69 26.43
N PRO A 1148 3.35 -9.50 25.80
CA PRO A 1148 4.64 -8.88 25.49
C PRO A 1148 5.31 -8.35 26.76
N THR A 1149 5.98 -9.23 27.50
CA THR A 1149 6.78 -8.88 28.70
C THR A 1149 8.17 -8.36 28.32
N LEU A 1150 8.79 -7.57 29.21
CA LEU A 1150 10.09 -6.92 28.95
C LEU A 1150 11.23 -7.90 28.67
N ASN A 1151 11.16 -9.11 29.23
CA ASN A 1151 12.13 -10.19 29.04
C ASN A 1151 11.75 -11.19 27.92
N ARG A 1152 10.64 -10.97 27.20
CA ARG A 1152 10.09 -11.95 26.24
C ARG A 1152 11.11 -12.38 25.19
N GLU A 1153 11.78 -11.42 24.53
CA GLU A 1153 12.72 -11.72 23.44
C GLU A 1153 13.96 -12.48 23.92
N GLU A 1154 14.42 -12.25 25.15
CA GLU A 1154 15.56 -12.96 25.72
C GLU A 1154 15.22 -14.42 26.03
N GLU A 1155 14.08 -14.66 26.69
CA GLU A 1155 13.58 -16.00 26.96
C GLU A 1155 13.25 -16.76 25.67
N LEU A 1156 12.62 -16.12 24.67
CA LEU A 1156 12.33 -16.74 23.38
C LEU A 1156 13.60 -17.15 22.63
N ARG A 1157 14.59 -16.24 22.50
CA ARG A 1157 15.86 -16.53 21.80
C ARG A 1157 16.59 -17.72 22.43
N LYS A 1158 16.63 -17.77 23.77
CA LYS A 1158 17.18 -18.87 24.56
C LYS A 1158 16.43 -20.19 24.32
N CYS A 1159 15.11 -20.17 24.38
CA CYS A 1159 14.27 -21.36 24.21
C CYS A 1159 14.32 -21.90 22.79
N HIS A 1160 14.11 -21.06 21.77
CA HIS A 1160 14.19 -21.47 20.37
C HIS A 1160 15.55 -22.08 20.04
N LYS A 1161 16.66 -21.49 20.52
CA LYS A 1161 17.98 -22.10 20.34
C LYS A 1161 18.07 -23.53 20.89
N ILE A 1162 17.58 -23.75 22.11
CA ILE A 1162 17.65 -25.08 22.77
C ILE A 1162 16.77 -26.11 22.05
N PHE A 1163 15.62 -25.72 21.51
CA PHE A 1163 14.78 -26.59 20.70
C PHE A 1163 15.41 -26.88 19.31
N GLU A 1164 15.91 -25.86 18.62
CA GLU A 1164 16.48 -26.01 17.27
C GLU A 1164 17.81 -26.79 17.30
N ASP A 1165 18.58 -26.73 18.39
CA ASP A 1165 19.74 -27.61 18.64
C ASP A 1165 19.37 -29.12 18.74
N HIS A 1166 18.07 -29.47 18.81
CA HIS A 1166 17.51 -30.84 18.83
C HIS A 1166 16.52 -31.12 17.66
N ASN A 1167 16.59 -30.37 16.55
CA ASN A 1167 15.65 -30.44 15.42
C ASN A 1167 14.16 -30.18 15.79
N ILE A 1168 13.91 -29.50 16.92
CA ILE A 1168 12.56 -29.08 17.33
C ILE A 1168 12.37 -27.60 16.99
N PHE A 1169 11.35 -27.30 16.21
CA PHE A 1169 11.04 -25.97 15.69
C PHE A 1169 9.65 -25.55 16.18
N THR A 1170 9.49 -24.33 16.69
CA THR A 1170 8.20 -23.93 17.32
C THR A 1170 7.85 -22.47 17.05
N ARG A 1171 6.62 -22.23 16.55
CA ARG A 1171 6.13 -20.96 15.99
C ARG A 1171 4.61 -20.85 16.17
N GLY A 1172 4.02 -19.73 15.74
CA GLY A 1172 2.59 -19.43 15.90
C GLY A 1172 2.26 -18.81 17.25
N ARG A 1173 0.97 -18.49 17.49
CA ARG A 1173 0.50 -17.65 18.61
C ARG A 1173 1.16 -17.94 19.96
N PHE A 1174 1.23 -19.21 20.36
CA PHE A 1174 1.90 -19.61 21.61
C PHE A 1174 3.17 -20.45 21.41
N GLY A 1175 3.44 -21.01 20.24
CA GLY A 1175 4.74 -21.65 19.95
C GLY A 1175 5.89 -20.63 19.83
N GLY A 1176 5.61 -19.41 19.37
CA GLY A 1176 6.57 -18.30 19.34
C GLY A 1176 6.21 -17.09 20.21
N TRP A 1177 5.02 -17.05 20.83
CA TRP A 1177 4.62 -16.06 21.86
C TRP A 1177 4.63 -14.56 21.46
N LYS A 1178 4.86 -14.22 20.19
CA LYS A 1178 4.85 -12.84 19.69
C LYS A 1178 3.43 -12.43 19.27
N TYR A 1179 2.68 -11.79 20.19
CA TYR A 1179 1.28 -11.37 19.98
C TYR A 1179 1.07 -10.55 18.70
N GLU A 1180 1.98 -9.64 18.40
CA GLU A 1180 1.98 -8.75 17.24
C GLU A 1180 2.04 -9.47 15.88
N ILE A 1181 2.38 -10.76 15.87
CA ILE A 1181 2.38 -11.65 14.69
C ILE A 1181 1.58 -12.94 14.95
N SER A 1182 0.49 -12.83 15.72
CA SER A 1182 -0.30 -13.99 16.20
C SER A 1182 -1.75 -14.07 15.72
N ASN A 1183 -2.13 -13.26 14.74
CA ASN A 1183 -3.40 -13.39 14.01
C ASN A 1183 -3.37 -14.63 13.10
N GLN A 1184 -4.50 -15.00 12.48
CA GLN A 1184 -4.61 -16.19 11.61
C GLN A 1184 -3.64 -16.15 10.43
N ASP A 1185 -3.62 -15.03 9.72
CA ASP A 1185 -2.80 -14.74 8.54
C ASP A 1185 -1.30 -14.81 8.87
N HIS A 1186 -0.90 -14.14 9.95
CA HIS A 1186 0.47 -14.17 10.47
C HIS A 1186 0.85 -15.58 10.91
N SER A 1187 -0.03 -16.27 11.64
CA SER A 1187 0.22 -17.62 12.14
C SER A 1187 0.42 -18.60 10.99
N PHE A 1188 -0.37 -18.50 9.92
CA PHE A 1188 -0.24 -19.30 8.70
C PHE A 1188 1.09 -19.03 7.98
N GLU A 1189 1.42 -17.76 7.73
CA GLU A 1189 2.69 -17.35 7.11
C GLU A 1189 3.92 -17.79 7.94
N CYS A 1190 3.83 -17.79 9.28
CA CYS A 1190 4.87 -18.33 10.15
C CYS A 1190 5.09 -19.84 9.96
N GLY A 1191 4.09 -20.59 9.48
CA GLY A 1191 4.24 -21.99 9.08
C GLY A 1191 5.01 -22.12 7.76
N ILE A 1192 4.66 -21.29 6.77
CA ILE A 1192 5.34 -21.23 5.47
C ILE A 1192 6.81 -20.87 5.63
N GLN A 1193 7.12 -19.75 6.29
CA GLN A 1193 8.50 -19.27 6.45
C GLN A 1193 9.37 -20.22 7.28
N LEU A 1194 8.78 -20.94 8.24
CA LEU A 1194 9.51 -21.95 9.01
C LEU A 1194 9.94 -23.14 8.15
N VAL A 1195 9.08 -23.60 7.22
CA VAL A 1195 9.41 -24.66 6.27
C VAL A 1195 10.51 -24.19 5.32
N ASP A 1196 10.42 -22.97 4.80
CA ASP A 1196 11.45 -22.40 3.92
C ASP A 1196 12.80 -22.22 4.66
N LYS A 1197 12.79 -21.95 5.97
CA LYS A 1197 14.01 -22.00 6.80
C LYS A 1197 14.58 -23.41 6.92
N ILE A 1198 13.75 -24.39 7.27
CA ILE A 1198 14.21 -25.77 7.55
C ILE A 1198 14.75 -26.44 6.27
N PHE A 1199 14.05 -26.28 5.14
CA PHE A 1199 14.29 -27.06 3.93
C PHE A 1199 15.01 -26.28 2.81
N LEU A 1200 14.94 -24.94 2.79
CA LEU A 1200 15.59 -24.10 1.78
C LEU A 1200 16.66 -23.15 2.36
N GLY A 1201 16.80 -23.08 3.70
CA GLY A 1201 17.73 -22.18 4.38
C GLY A 1201 17.35 -20.70 4.35
N ILE A 1202 16.11 -20.36 3.95
CA ILE A 1202 15.65 -18.98 3.80
C ILE A 1202 15.29 -18.40 5.19
N SER A 1203 15.70 -17.17 5.48
CA SER A 1203 15.50 -16.56 6.80
C SER A 1203 14.06 -16.07 7.02
N GLU A 1204 13.52 -16.31 8.22
CA GLU A 1204 12.14 -15.96 8.63
C GLU A 1204 11.98 -14.45 8.86
N THR A 1205 11.32 -13.74 7.94
CA THR A 1205 11.09 -12.28 8.06
C THR A 1205 10.28 -11.90 9.30
N LEU A 1206 9.26 -12.69 9.66
CA LEU A 1206 8.36 -12.38 10.77
C LEU A 1206 9.05 -12.54 12.13
N TYR A 1207 10.05 -13.41 12.24
CA TYR A 1207 10.78 -13.66 13.49
C TYR A 1207 12.09 -12.89 13.63
N ALA A 1208 12.74 -12.53 12.50
CA ALA A 1208 14.01 -11.79 12.46
C ALA A 1208 13.95 -10.32 12.93
N VAL A 1209 12.77 -9.80 13.28
CA VAL A 1209 12.65 -8.46 13.88
C VAL A 1209 13.20 -8.49 15.32
N ASN A 1210 14.42 -7.97 15.48
CA ASN A 1210 15.23 -7.85 16.72
C ASN A 1210 16.09 -9.08 17.12
N GLU A 1211 16.88 -9.63 16.19
CA GLU A 1211 18.19 -10.23 16.53
C GLU A 1211 19.29 -9.17 16.67
#